data_AF-A0AAU1B2E1-F1
#
_entry.id   AF-A0AAU1B2E1-F1
#
_cell.length_a   1.000
_cell.length_b   1.000
_cell.length_c   1.000
_cell.angle_alpha   90.00
_cell.angle_beta   90.00
_cell.angle_gamma   90.00
#
_symmetry.space_group_name_H-M   'P 1'
#
loop_
_entity.id
_entity.type
_entity.pdbx_description
1 polymer ?
#
loop_
_entity_poly.entity_id
_entity_poly.type
_entity_poly.pdbx_seq_one_letter_code
_entity_poly.pdbx_strand_id
1 'polypeptide(L)'
;MDIPAIADAEEISCDVLVIGGGTAGTMAALTAAGRGARVLLLEKAHVRHSGALAMGMDGVNNAVVPGRAEPDDYVAEITRANDGVVDQSTVRQTATRGFAMVQRLESYGVKFEKDEHGEYAVRRVHRSGSYVLPMPEGKDVKKVLYRQLRRREMRERIRIENRVMPVRVLTSPEDGRAIGAAAFNTRTGAFVTVRAGAVILATGPCGRLGLPASGYLYGTYENPTNAGDGYAMAYHAGAALTGIECFQINPLIKDYNGPACAYVANPFGGYQVNRHGERFVDSDYWSGQMMSEFAAELASDRGPVYLKLSHLPEESVSALESILHTTERPTRGTFHANRGHDYRTHDIEMHISEIGLCGGHSASGVRVDDHARTTVPRLYAAGDLASVPHNYMIGAFVFGDLAGEDAAQYTAYEGPLPADQVAAAHELVYRPLRRPDGPPQPQVEYKLRRFVNDYVAPPKTGAKLSLAVEAFTRMSGEIEEMGARTPHELMRCAEVSFIRDCAEMAARASLARTESRWGLYHERLDHPGRDDAGWLHHLDLRKSASGAMEFTARPVEPYVVPVPEFTPTGGASRRLGEVELVGVATAGPREAFPAAGGLLVVAEAGATATTTATAGNDGAAGTARPAGTPATTGTAADAGPAAEPAPVPVPAESATTAANAAGSGPAADAAEAAVGSGPSPRILELLALAEESPDLAALRPYLTDPDPAVRAGAVTAIGETVPAGAGPDLAARLGDADPAVRATAAASLRELLEVLPGDPELGAALRAALAVTDPVVRAAALEALRALRLGDAALYAQSLVDPDPEVRIHAVRALVSVDAVPALARAAADPAREVRVAVAKGLAAVHAPAPAPLDPLLSDPDPLVRGAALAALAATGCPAPYAATAAAALADPAWQVRAGAATALSAAAPDTAVPALAEALKDENADVRKAAVLSLRTHRGTPEARRALATATSDPDADVRAYAVRL
;
A
#
# COMPACT_ATOMS: atom_id res chain seq x y z
N MET A 1 17.51 -20.26 -27.06
CA MET A 1 16.47 -21.04 -26.35
C MET A 1 15.51 -21.53 -27.40
N ASP A 2 15.20 -22.82 -27.40
CA ASP A 2 14.23 -23.41 -28.32
C ASP A 2 12.82 -23.29 -27.75
N ILE A 3 11.81 -23.33 -28.62
CA ILE A 3 10.41 -23.31 -28.22
C ILE A 3 10.04 -24.73 -27.73
N PRO A 4 9.63 -24.93 -26.46
CA PRO A 4 9.26 -26.26 -25.97
C PRO A 4 7.99 -26.76 -26.67
N ALA A 5 7.86 -28.07 -26.90
CA ALA A 5 6.61 -28.59 -27.46
C ALA A 5 5.48 -28.55 -26.42
N ILE A 6 4.23 -28.38 -26.86
CA ILE A 6 3.06 -28.40 -25.97
C ILE A 6 2.94 -29.76 -25.24
N ALA A 7 3.41 -30.84 -25.85
CA ALA A 7 3.45 -32.18 -25.25
C ALA A 7 4.48 -32.33 -24.10
N ASP A 8 5.45 -31.42 -23.99
CA ASP A 8 6.48 -31.41 -22.95
C ASP A 8 6.10 -30.51 -21.75
N ALA A 9 4.84 -30.06 -21.67
CA ALA A 9 4.37 -29.19 -20.60
C ALA A 9 4.42 -29.87 -19.23
N GLU A 10 4.85 -29.15 -18.19
CA GLU A 10 4.66 -29.60 -16.81
C GLU A 10 3.16 -29.55 -16.48
N GLU A 11 2.54 -30.72 -16.29
CA GLU A 11 1.15 -30.81 -15.86
C GLU A 11 1.05 -30.83 -14.33
N ILE A 12 0.31 -29.88 -13.76
CA ILE A 12 0.01 -29.82 -12.33
C ILE A 12 -1.50 -29.97 -12.10
N SER A 13 -1.90 -30.58 -11.00
CA SER A 13 -3.30 -30.70 -10.61
C SER A 13 -3.50 -30.31 -9.14
N CYS A 14 -4.52 -29.51 -8.87
CA CYS A 14 -4.91 -29.05 -7.54
C CYS A 14 -6.43 -28.92 -7.42
N ASP A 15 -6.94 -28.84 -6.20
CA ASP A 15 -8.36 -28.62 -5.96
C ASP A 15 -8.68 -27.12 -6.15
N VAL A 16 -7.86 -26.25 -5.57
CA VAL A 16 -7.92 -24.79 -5.75
C VAL A 16 -6.60 -24.26 -6.32
N LEU A 17 -6.69 -23.52 -7.42
CA LEU A 17 -5.58 -22.76 -8.00
C LEU A 17 -5.69 -21.30 -7.57
N VAL A 18 -4.68 -20.77 -6.87
CA VAL A 18 -4.56 -19.36 -6.53
C VAL A 18 -3.46 -18.73 -7.38
N ILE A 19 -3.78 -17.63 -8.08
CA ILE A 19 -2.86 -16.92 -8.96
C ILE A 19 -2.59 -15.53 -8.38
N GLY A 20 -1.36 -15.32 -7.92
CA GLY A 20 -0.91 -14.09 -7.26
C GLY A 20 -0.65 -14.32 -5.76
N GLY A 21 0.58 -14.08 -5.33
CA GLY A 21 1.07 -14.25 -3.96
C GLY A 21 0.84 -13.04 -3.05
N GLY A 22 -0.02 -12.10 -3.43
CA GLY A 22 -0.33 -10.91 -2.62
C GLY A 22 -1.03 -11.23 -1.29
N THR A 23 -1.54 -10.20 -0.59
CA THR A 23 -2.32 -10.36 0.65
C THR A 23 -3.55 -11.24 0.45
N ALA A 24 -4.36 -10.91 -0.56
CA ALA A 24 -5.56 -11.65 -0.93
C ALA A 24 -5.27 -13.12 -1.27
N GLY A 25 -4.32 -13.38 -2.16
CA GLY A 25 -3.98 -14.74 -2.57
C GLY A 25 -3.35 -15.58 -1.45
N THR A 26 -2.55 -14.95 -0.58
CA THR A 26 -2.02 -15.64 0.61
C THR A 26 -3.16 -16.06 1.56
N MET A 27 -4.14 -15.17 1.80
CA MET A 27 -5.29 -15.50 2.64
C MET A 27 -6.20 -16.56 2.01
N ALA A 28 -6.45 -16.45 0.70
CA ALA A 28 -7.21 -17.45 -0.05
C ALA A 28 -6.59 -18.84 0.04
N ALA A 29 -5.26 -18.93 -0.12
CA ALA A 29 -4.53 -20.19 0.02
C ALA A 29 -4.61 -20.76 1.45
N LEU A 30 -4.41 -19.94 2.48
CA LEU A 30 -4.54 -20.34 3.89
C LEU A 30 -5.95 -20.83 4.23
N THR A 31 -6.99 -20.13 3.77
CA THR A 31 -8.39 -20.50 4.06
C THR A 31 -8.81 -21.75 3.30
N ALA A 32 -8.46 -21.88 2.02
CA ALA A 32 -8.79 -23.08 1.25
C ALA A 32 -8.08 -24.33 1.81
N ALA A 33 -6.79 -24.22 2.17
CA ALA A 33 -6.05 -25.29 2.81
C ALA A 33 -6.58 -25.62 4.21
N GLY A 34 -6.96 -24.60 5.00
CA GLY A 34 -7.60 -24.78 6.30
C GLY A 34 -8.95 -25.50 6.25
N ARG A 35 -9.64 -25.45 5.09
CA ARG A 35 -10.85 -26.24 4.80
C ARG A 35 -10.57 -27.61 4.17
N GLY A 36 -9.30 -27.96 3.96
CA GLY A 36 -8.86 -29.27 3.52
C GLY A 36 -8.54 -29.40 2.02
N ALA A 37 -8.72 -28.35 1.22
CA ALA A 37 -8.37 -28.38 -0.21
C ALA A 37 -6.86 -28.51 -0.42
N ARG A 38 -6.43 -29.17 -1.50
CA ARG A 38 -5.04 -29.08 -1.99
C ARG A 38 -4.90 -27.84 -2.86
N VAL A 39 -4.04 -26.93 -2.45
CA VAL A 39 -3.88 -25.61 -3.06
C VAL A 39 -2.58 -25.54 -3.85
N LEU A 40 -2.64 -25.01 -5.08
CA LEU A 40 -1.48 -24.51 -5.80
C LEU A 40 -1.49 -22.98 -5.78
N LEU A 41 -0.49 -22.36 -5.18
CA LEU A 41 -0.27 -20.91 -5.20
C LEU A 41 0.82 -20.58 -6.22
N LEU A 42 0.42 -20.01 -7.36
CA LEU A 42 1.34 -19.53 -8.40
C LEU A 42 1.67 -18.05 -8.19
N GLU A 43 2.95 -17.72 -8.27
CA GLU A 43 3.46 -16.35 -8.21
C GLU A 43 4.60 -16.17 -9.23
N LYS A 44 4.53 -15.12 -10.05
CA LYS A 44 5.56 -14.82 -11.05
C LYS A 44 6.80 -14.15 -10.47
N ALA A 45 6.65 -13.50 -9.32
CA ALA A 45 7.72 -12.95 -8.50
C ALA A 45 8.09 -13.97 -7.39
N HIS A 46 8.05 -13.54 -6.12
CA HIS A 46 8.24 -14.41 -4.96
C HIS A 46 7.24 -14.04 -3.85
N VAL A 47 6.49 -15.02 -3.31
CA VAL A 47 5.35 -14.79 -2.40
C VAL A 47 5.70 -13.96 -1.15
N ARG A 48 6.95 -14.02 -0.66
CA ARG A 48 7.41 -13.21 0.50
C ARG A 48 7.49 -11.69 0.19
N HIS A 49 7.65 -11.30 -1.08
CA HIS A 49 7.90 -9.93 -1.53
C HIS A 49 7.14 -9.55 -2.82
N SER A 50 5.91 -10.04 -2.97
CA SER A 50 5.05 -9.77 -4.14
C SER A 50 3.73 -9.08 -3.78
N GLY A 51 3.06 -8.56 -4.83
CA GLY A 51 1.85 -7.74 -4.73
C GLY A 51 2.14 -6.29 -4.31
N ALA A 52 1.08 -5.50 -4.16
CA ALA A 52 1.15 -4.10 -3.72
C ALA A 52 1.78 -3.94 -2.32
N LEU A 53 1.62 -4.94 -1.45
CA LEU A 53 2.15 -4.96 -0.08
C LEU A 53 3.57 -5.56 0.04
N ALA A 54 4.37 -5.61 -1.02
CA ALA A 54 5.65 -6.34 -1.05
C ALA A 54 6.64 -5.99 0.08
N MET A 55 6.61 -4.75 0.56
CA MET A 55 7.46 -4.22 1.64
C MET A 55 6.70 -3.94 2.96
N GLY A 56 5.43 -4.33 3.05
CA GLY A 56 4.52 -3.97 4.14
C GLY A 56 3.79 -2.63 3.92
N MET A 57 3.18 -2.13 5.00
CA MET A 57 2.40 -0.87 5.06
C MET A 57 2.24 -0.47 6.54
N ASP A 58 2.11 0.82 6.83
CA ASP A 58 2.09 1.34 8.21
C ASP A 58 0.75 1.23 8.97
N GLY A 59 -0.34 0.82 8.32
CA GLY A 59 -1.66 0.65 8.94
C GLY A 59 -2.70 0.04 8.00
N VAL A 60 -3.87 -0.32 8.54
CA VAL A 60 -5.07 -0.61 7.74
C VAL A 60 -5.98 0.61 7.72
N ASN A 61 -6.31 1.13 6.53
CA ASN A 61 -6.98 2.43 6.37
C ASN A 61 -8.46 2.43 6.78
N ASN A 62 -9.10 1.27 6.75
CA ASN A 62 -10.54 1.06 6.78
C ASN A 62 -10.98 -0.03 7.78
N ALA A 63 -10.32 -0.11 8.93
CA ALA A 63 -10.73 -1.02 10.01
C ALA A 63 -11.98 -0.50 10.74
N VAL A 64 -13.14 -1.09 10.41
CA VAL A 64 -14.37 -0.93 11.18
C VAL A 64 -14.23 -1.70 12.48
N VAL A 65 -13.83 -1.01 13.56
CA VAL A 65 -13.68 -1.59 14.90
C VAL A 65 -14.96 -1.33 15.72
N PRO A 66 -15.59 -2.34 16.33
CA PRO A 66 -16.79 -2.17 17.16
C PRO A 66 -16.64 -1.08 18.22
N GLY A 67 -17.64 -0.20 18.32
CA GLY A 67 -17.60 0.94 19.23
C GLY A 67 -16.54 2.00 18.89
N ARG A 68 -16.02 2.01 17.66
CA ARG A 68 -15.25 3.12 17.04
C ARG A 68 -15.95 3.64 15.78
N ALA A 69 -16.49 2.73 14.97
CA ALA A 69 -17.32 3.01 13.81
C ALA A 69 -18.22 1.79 13.52
N GLU A 70 -19.38 2.01 12.92
CA GLU A 70 -20.31 0.94 12.55
C GLU A 70 -20.19 0.56 11.07
N PRO A 71 -20.49 -0.71 10.69
CA PRO A 71 -20.35 -1.17 9.31
C PRO A 71 -21.18 -0.38 8.29
N ASP A 72 -22.37 0.07 8.68
CA ASP A 72 -23.28 0.78 7.78
C ASP A 72 -22.82 2.23 7.54
N ASP A 73 -22.21 2.90 8.54
CA ASP A 73 -21.57 4.22 8.35
C ASP A 73 -20.46 4.14 7.31
N TYR A 74 -19.60 3.13 7.41
CA TYR A 74 -18.55 2.88 6.43
C TYR A 74 -19.12 2.64 5.02
N VAL A 75 -20.16 1.83 4.88
CA VAL A 75 -20.82 1.58 3.58
C VAL A 75 -21.39 2.88 2.99
N ALA A 76 -22.04 3.72 3.80
CA ALA A 76 -22.57 5.02 3.37
C ALA A 76 -21.44 5.95 2.88
N GLU A 77 -20.31 6.00 3.59
CA GLU A 77 -19.16 6.84 3.25
C GLU A 77 -18.47 6.39 1.96
N ILE A 78 -18.26 5.08 1.77
CA ILE A 78 -17.74 4.56 0.49
C ILE A 78 -18.74 4.81 -0.65
N THR A 79 -20.06 4.76 -0.40
CA THR A 79 -21.07 5.12 -1.41
C THR A 79 -20.95 6.59 -1.83
N ARG A 80 -20.76 7.52 -0.88
CA ARG A 80 -20.50 8.95 -1.18
C ARG A 80 -19.20 9.16 -1.96
N ALA A 81 -18.12 8.52 -1.52
CA ALA A 81 -16.80 8.60 -2.14
C ALA A 81 -16.78 8.18 -3.63
N ASN A 82 -17.75 7.37 -4.06
CA ASN A 82 -17.85 6.83 -5.42
C ASN A 82 -19.09 7.38 -6.16
N ASP A 83 -19.55 8.59 -5.81
CA ASP A 83 -20.68 9.26 -6.49
C ASP A 83 -21.92 8.35 -6.67
N GLY A 84 -22.21 7.52 -5.66
CA GLY A 84 -23.33 6.57 -5.66
C GLY A 84 -23.16 5.30 -6.51
N VAL A 85 -22.10 5.15 -7.30
CA VAL A 85 -21.93 3.97 -8.17
C VAL A 85 -21.16 2.87 -7.43
N VAL A 86 -21.85 2.15 -6.54
CA VAL A 86 -21.28 1.11 -5.67
C VAL A 86 -22.20 -0.09 -5.54
N ASP A 87 -21.64 -1.30 -5.63
CA ASP A 87 -22.31 -2.51 -5.15
C ASP A 87 -22.11 -2.61 -3.63
N GLN A 88 -23.07 -2.08 -2.86
CA GLN A 88 -22.96 -2.03 -1.40
C GLN A 88 -22.86 -3.41 -0.75
N SER A 89 -23.33 -4.49 -1.40
CA SER A 89 -23.24 -5.85 -0.82
C SER A 89 -21.78 -6.26 -0.64
N THR A 90 -20.94 -5.97 -1.64
CA THR A 90 -19.50 -6.26 -1.62
C THR A 90 -18.74 -5.41 -0.60
N VAL A 91 -19.03 -4.11 -0.54
CA VAL A 91 -18.41 -3.18 0.43
C VAL A 91 -18.80 -3.57 1.88
N ARG A 92 -20.03 -4.03 2.09
CA ARG A 92 -20.52 -4.46 3.40
C ARG A 92 -19.86 -5.75 3.90
N GLN A 93 -19.38 -6.64 3.02
CA GLN A 93 -18.55 -7.78 3.44
C GLN A 93 -17.23 -7.30 4.09
N THR A 94 -16.53 -6.33 3.48
CA THR A 94 -15.34 -5.71 4.08
C THR A 94 -15.66 -5.05 5.42
N ALA A 95 -16.75 -4.29 5.49
CA ALA A 95 -17.19 -3.58 6.70
C ALA A 95 -17.50 -4.52 7.87
N THR A 96 -18.17 -5.65 7.60
CA THR A 96 -18.66 -6.58 8.63
C THR A 96 -17.63 -7.64 9.02
N ARG A 97 -16.82 -8.15 8.06
CA ARG A 97 -15.78 -9.16 8.32
C ARG A 97 -14.43 -8.56 8.71
N GLY A 98 -14.20 -7.27 8.44
CA GLY A 98 -12.90 -6.60 8.63
C GLY A 98 -12.34 -6.73 10.04
N PHE A 99 -13.17 -6.57 11.09
CA PHE A 99 -12.70 -6.70 12.47
C PHE A 99 -12.22 -8.11 12.83
N ALA A 100 -13.00 -9.14 12.44
CA ALA A 100 -12.59 -10.53 12.64
C ALA A 100 -11.30 -10.85 11.87
N MET A 101 -11.10 -10.22 10.71
CA MET A 101 -9.85 -10.32 9.95
C MET A 101 -8.68 -9.64 10.65
N VAL A 102 -8.84 -8.46 11.26
CA VAL A 102 -7.82 -7.82 12.12
C VAL A 102 -7.42 -8.77 13.26
N GLN A 103 -8.38 -9.36 13.97
CA GLN A 103 -8.12 -10.32 15.05
C GLN A 103 -7.38 -11.58 14.55
N ARG A 104 -7.73 -12.07 13.35
CA ARG A 104 -7.04 -13.21 12.73
C ARG A 104 -5.60 -12.88 12.34
N LEU A 105 -5.36 -11.70 11.77
CA LEU A 105 -4.01 -11.21 11.45
C LEU A 105 -3.17 -11.02 12.73
N GLU A 106 -3.76 -10.52 13.81
CA GLU A 106 -3.10 -10.44 15.12
C GLU A 106 -2.71 -11.84 15.63
N SER A 107 -3.61 -12.83 15.51
CA SER A 107 -3.32 -14.23 15.87
C SER A 107 -2.20 -14.88 15.04
N TYR A 108 -1.93 -14.36 13.84
CA TYR A 108 -0.81 -14.78 13.00
C TYR A 108 0.52 -14.12 13.40
N GLY A 109 0.48 -13.04 14.19
CA GLY A 109 1.65 -12.29 14.65
C GLY A 109 1.71 -10.83 14.20
N VAL A 110 0.78 -10.35 13.36
CA VAL A 110 0.74 -8.93 12.94
C VAL A 110 0.48 -8.04 14.14
N LYS A 111 1.30 -6.98 14.32
CA LYS A 111 1.11 -6.02 15.41
C LYS A 111 0.22 -4.88 14.95
N PHE A 112 -0.84 -4.63 15.71
CA PHE A 112 -1.66 -3.43 15.60
C PHE A 112 -1.42 -2.54 16.82
N GLU A 113 -1.45 -1.23 16.64
CA GLU A 113 -1.30 -0.27 17.72
C GLU A 113 -2.50 -0.38 18.68
N LYS A 114 -2.20 -0.43 19.98
CA LYS A 114 -3.18 -0.49 21.07
C LYS A 114 -2.89 0.62 22.06
N ASP A 115 -3.95 1.19 22.64
CA ASP A 115 -3.83 2.19 23.70
C ASP A 115 -3.42 1.54 25.04
N GLU A 116 -3.23 2.37 26.07
CA GLU A 116 -2.77 1.94 27.40
C GLU A 116 -3.69 0.90 28.08
N HIS A 117 -4.92 0.71 27.57
CA HIS A 117 -5.89 -0.25 28.10
C HIS A 117 -6.00 -1.53 27.25
N GLY A 118 -5.17 -1.66 26.20
CA GLY A 118 -5.16 -2.79 25.29
C GLY A 118 -6.24 -2.75 24.19
N GLU A 119 -6.97 -1.63 24.07
CA GLU A 119 -7.96 -1.41 23.02
C GLU A 119 -7.27 -0.92 21.73
N TYR A 120 -7.83 -1.25 20.56
CA TYR A 120 -7.24 -0.84 19.29
C TYR A 120 -7.22 0.69 19.12
N ALA A 121 -6.04 1.23 18.81
CA ALA A 121 -5.77 2.67 18.67
C ALA A 121 -6.03 3.16 17.24
N VAL A 122 -7.30 3.11 16.80
CA VAL A 122 -7.69 3.69 15.50
C VAL A 122 -7.62 5.22 15.54
N ARG A 123 -6.99 5.78 14.51
CA ARG A 123 -6.82 7.23 14.29
C ARG A 123 -7.94 7.76 13.40
N ARG A 124 -8.36 9.00 13.66
CA ARG A 124 -9.32 9.72 12.82
C ARG A 124 -8.63 10.38 11.63
N VAL A 125 -8.88 9.84 10.44
CA VAL A 125 -8.49 10.46 9.15
C VAL A 125 -9.73 10.81 8.31
N HIS A 126 -10.92 10.32 8.67
CA HIS A 126 -12.19 10.69 8.04
C HIS A 126 -12.97 11.75 8.83
N ARG A 127 -13.77 12.54 8.10
CA ARG A 127 -14.80 13.42 8.68
C ARG A 127 -15.86 12.62 9.46
N SER A 128 -16.13 11.38 9.07
CA SER A 128 -17.19 10.50 9.58
C SER A 128 -16.77 9.47 10.63
N GLY A 129 -15.49 9.14 10.79
CA GLY A 129 -15.07 8.07 11.71
C GLY A 129 -13.57 7.87 11.87
N SER A 130 -13.21 7.00 12.81
CA SER A 130 -11.82 6.60 13.09
C SER A 130 -11.59 5.18 12.59
N TYR A 131 -10.95 5.06 11.44
CA TYR A 131 -10.82 3.81 10.67
C TYR A 131 -9.37 3.35 10.47
N VAL A 132 -8.39 4.25 10.64
CA VAL A 132 -6.98 3.93 10.37
C VAL A 132 -6.39 3.27 11.60
N LEU A 133 -6.13 1.96 11.56
CA LEU A 133 -5.47 1.23 12.65
C LEU A 133 -3.98 1.03 12.30
N PRO A 134 -3.04 1.71 12.99
CA PRO A 134 -1.61 1.60 12.70
C PRO A 134 -1.06 0.20 12.99
N MET A 135 0.02 -0.14 12.30
CA MET A 135 0.78 -1.38 12.44
C MET A 135 2.27 -1.06 12.66
N PRO A 136 2.74 -0.96 13.92
CA PRO A 136 4.12 -0.58 14.24
C PRO A 136 5.21 -1.49 13.61
N GLU A 137 4.88 -2.75 13.36
CA GLU A 137 5.74 -3.74 12.69
C GLU A 137 5.21 -4.09 11.28
N GLY A 138 4.50 -3.16 10.64
CA GLY A 138 3.77 -3.37 9.38
C GLY A 138 4.62 -3.81 8.19
N LYS A 139 5.93 -3.49 8.20
CA LYS A 139 6.94 -3.98 7.24
C LYS A 139 7.06 -5.51 7.18
N ASP A 140 6.70 -6.20 8.26
CA ASP A 140 6.87 -7.65 8.40
C ASP A 140 5.59 -8.46 8.08
N VAL A 141 4.46 -7.80 7.75
CA VAL A 141 3.17 -8.46 7.45
C VAL A 141 3.29 -9.58 6.40
N LYS A 142 4.02 -9.35 5.30
CA LYS A 142 4.24 -10.37 4.26
C LYS A 142 5.07 -11.56 4.75
N LYS A 143 6.03 -11.34 5.65
CA LYS A 143 6.82 -12.40 6.29
C LYS A 143 5.97 -13.18 7.28
N VAL A 144 5.16 -12.49 8.10
CA VAL A 144 4.18 -13.10 9.02
C VAL A 144 3.28 -14.08 8.25
N LEU A 145 2.70 -13.63 7.14
CA LEU A 145 1.85 -14.46 6.26
C LEU A 145 2.63 -15.62 5.61
N TYR A 146 3.87 -15.40 5.15
CA TYR A 146 4.71 -16.46 4.60
C TYR A 146 5.04 -17.54 5.65
N ARG A 147 5.29 -17.16 6.92
CA ARG A 147 5.47 -18.11 8.03
C ARG A 147 4.20 -18.95 8.25
N GLN A 148 3.00 -18.37 8.13
CA GLN A 148 1.74 -19.12 8.19
C GLN A 148 1.65 -20.16 7.05
N LEU A 149 1.96 -19.77 5.81
CA LEU A 149 1.98 -20.69 4.66
C LEU A 149 2.99 -21.84 4.83
N ARG A 150 4.08 -21.61 5.56
CA ARG A 150 5.14 -22.61 5.81
C ARG A 150 4.95 -23.44 7.09
N ARG A 151 3.92 -23.18 7.90
CA ARG A 151 3.54 -24.07 9.03
C ARG A 151 3.30 -25.49 8.53
N ARG A 152 3.62 -26.50 9.35
CA ARG A 152 3.62 -27.90 8.93
C ARG A 152 2.25 -28.33 8.38
N GLU A 153 1.17 -28.02 9.09
CA GLU A 153 -0.20 -28.37 8.69
C GLU A 153 -0.66 -27.67 7.39
N MET A 154 -0.04 -26.54 7.03
CA MET A 154 -0.31 -25.81 5.79
C MET A 154 0.57 -26.28 4.63
N ARG A 155 1.85 -26.54 4.88
CA ARG A 155 2.84 -26.98 3.86
C ARG A 155 2.49 -28.36 3.27
N GLU A 156 1.77 -29.20 4.01
CA GLU A 156 1.22 -30.48 3.52
C GLU A 156 0.06 -30.29 2.52
N ARG A 157 -0.55 -29.11 2.45
CA ARG A 157 -1.71 -28.78 1.58
C ARG A 157 -1.45 -27.70 0.54
N ILE A 158 -0.49 -26.80 0.76
CA ILE A 158 -0.18 -25.67 -0.12
C ILE A 158 1.16 -25.91 -0.84
N ARG A 159 1.10 -26.20 -2.14
CA ARG A 159 2.26 -26.11 -3.04
C ARG A 159 2.41 -24.65 -3.49
N ILE A 160 3.59 -24.07 -3.30
CA ILE A 160 3.91 -22.69 -3.75
C ILE A 160 4.90 -22.80 -4.89
N GLU A 161 4.57 -22.25 -6.04
CA GLU A 161 5.47 -22.12 -7.19
C GLU A 161 5.75 -20.64 -7.46
N ASN A 162 6.95 -20.21 -7.09
CA ASN A 162 7.48 -18.90 -7.45
C ASN A 162 8.03 -18.95 -8.88
N ARG A 163 8.24 -17.77 -9.50
CA ARG A 163 8.67 -17.65 -10.90
C ARG A 163 7.77 -18.36 -11.92
N VAL A 164 6.51 -18.63 -11.61
CA VAL A 164 5.55 -19.18 -12.58
C VAL A 164 4.51 -18.09 -12.90
N MET A 165 4.43 -17.72 -14.18
CA MET A 165 3.52 -16.68 -14.67
C MET A 165 2.37 -17.28 -15.47
N PRO A 166 1.16 -17.33 -14.90
CA PRO A 166 -0.06 -17.59 -15.66
C PRO A 166 -0.30 -16.52 -16.72
N VAL A 167 -0.73 -16.96 -17.90
CA VAL A 167 -1.02 -16.09 -19.05
C VAL A 167 -2.46 -16.22 -19.54
N ARG A 168 -3.12 -17.35 -19.23
CA ARG A 168 -4.54 -17.60 -19.54
C ARG A 168 -5.17 -18.45 -18.43
N VAL A 169 -6.39 -18.08 -18.02
CA VAL A 169 -7.32 -19.00 -17.36
C VAL A 169 -7.95 -19.88 -18.45
N LEU A 170 -8.08 -21.17 -18.18
CA LEU A 170 -8.68 -22.14 -19.10
C LEU A 170 -10.13 -22.39 -18.70
N THR A 171 -11.04 -22.33 -19.67
CA THR A 171 -12.49 -22.50 -19.46
C THR A 171 -13.04 -23.71 -20.21
N SER A 172 -13.97 -24.42 -19.57
CA SER A 172 -14.69 -25.56 -20.11
C SER A 172 -15.51 -25.18 -21.35
N PRO A 173 -15.34 -25.84 -22.51
CA PRO A 173 -16.17 -25.57 -23.70
C PRO A 173 -17.64 -25.97 -23.52
N GLU A 174 -17.97 -26.79 -22.52
CA GLU A 174 -19.34 -27.32 -22.30
C GLU A 174 -20.24 -26.32 -21.56
N ASP A 175 -19.70 -25.64 -20.54
CA ASP A 175 -20.45 -24.82 -19.58
C ASP A 175 -19.72 -23.52 -19.16
N GLY A 176 -18.57 -23.21 -19.77
CA GLY A 176 -17.82 -21.98 -19.54
C GLY A 176 -17.10 -21.87 -18.19
N ARG A 177 -17.24 -22.86 -17.29
CA ARG A 177 -16.58 -22.81 -15.96
C ARG A 177 -15.06 -22.78 -16.08
N ALA A 178 -14.38 -22.10 -15.16
CA ALA A 178 -12.92 -22.21 -15.06
C ALA A 178 -12.52 -23.64 -14.62
N ILE A 179 -11.49 -24.18 -15.28
CA ILE A 179 -10.99 -25.56 -15.07
C ILE A 179 -9.47 -25.62 -14.90
N GLY A 180 -8.79 -24.48 -14.92
CA GLY A 180 -7.33 -24.46 -14.91
C GLY A 180 -6.71 -23.15 -15.37
N ALA A 181 -5.41 -23.22 -15.63
CA ALA A 181 -4.64 -22.14 -16.25
C ALA A 181 -3.50 -22.69 -17.12
N ALA A 182 -3.07 -21.89 -18.09
CA ALA A 182 -1.80 -22.06 -18.80
C ALA A 182 -0.81 -20.98 -18.33
N ALA A 183 0.42 -21.41 -18.08
CA ALA A 183 1.48 -20.61 -17.48
C ALA A 183 2.84 -21.00 -18.09
N PHE A 184 3.88 -20.27 -17.70
CA PHE A 184 5.25 -20.70 -17.96
C PHE A 184 6.17 -20.27 -16.82
N ASN A 185 7.28 -20.97 -16.66
CA ASN A 185 8.30 -20.64 -15.68
C ASN A 185 9.22 -19.53 -16.24
N THR A 186 9.23 -18.37 -15.59
CA THR A 186 9.94 -17.15 -16.01
C THR A 186 11.45 -17.21 -15.80
N ARG A 187 11.95 -18.27 -15.15
CA ARG A 187 13.38 -18.60 -15.01
C ARG A 187 13.83 -19.64 -16.04
N THR A 188 13.12 -20.78 -16.13
CA THR A 188 13.55 -21.92 -16.97
C THR A 188 13.02 -21.86 -18.40
N GLY A 189 11.93 -21.13 -18.66
CA GLY A 189 11.22 -21.16 -19.94
C GLY A 189 10.38 -22.41 -20.17
N ALA A 190 10.14 -23.23 -19.13
CA ALA A 190 9.26 -24.39 -19.22
C ALA A 190 7.78 -23.96 -19.32
N PHE A 191 7.01 -24.60 -20.20
CA PHE A 191 5.57 -24.41 -20.29
C PHE A 191 4.84 -25.24 -19.22
N VAL A 192 3.83 -24.68 -18.59
CA VAL A 192 3.12 -25.29 -17.45
C VAL A 192 1.62 -25.25 -17.72
N THR A 193 0.93 -26.37 -17.53
CA THR A 193 -0.54 -26.43 -17.55
C THR A 193 -1.06 -26.90 -16.20
N VAL A 194 -2.13 -26.27 -15.72
CA VAL A 194 -2.72 -26.60 -14.42
C VAL A 194 -4.17 -26.98 -14.60
N ARG A 195 -4.56 -28.16 -14.09
CA ARG A 195 -5.96 -28.57 -13.90
C ARG A 195 -6.42 -28.21 -12.48
N ALA A 196 -7.51 -27.46 -12.36
CA ALA A 196 -8.02 -26.95 -11.09
C ALA A 196 -9.54 -27.18 -10.95
N GLY A 197 -10.01 -27.40 -9.73
CA GLY A 197 -11.44 -27.46 -9.42
C GLY A 197 -12.10 -26.08 -9.43
N ALA A 198 -11.36 -25.08 -8.96
CA ALA A 198 -11.68 -23.65 -8.99
C ALA A 198 -10.40 -22.81 -9.13
N VAL A 199 -10.53 -21.58 -9.67
CA VAL A 199 -9.41 -20.65 -9.92
C VAL A 199 -9.68 -19.31 -9.24
N ILE A 200 -8.73 -18.83 -8.44
CA ILE A 200 -8.78 -17.53 -7.75
C ILE A 200 -7.73 -16.60 -8.34
N LEU A 201 -8.15 -15.48 -8.92
CA LEU A 201 -7.27 -14.42 -9.40
C LEU A 201 -7.05 -13.37 -8.28
N ALA A 202 -5.80 -13.24 -7.85
CA ALA A 202 -5.36 -12.32 -6.80
C ALA A 202 -4.07 -11.58 -7.20
N THR A 203 -3.98 -11.20 -8.48
CA THR A 203 -2.78 -10.61 -9.12
C THR A 203 -2.52 -9.15 -8.74
N GLY A 204 -3.46 -8.48 -8.09
CA GLY A 204 -3.39 -7.04 -7.79
C GLY A 204 -3.68 -6.15 -9.02
N PRO A 205 -3.30 -4.86 -8.97
CA PRO A 205 -3.71 -3.85 -9.95
C PRO A 205 -3.01 -3.97 -11.32
N CYS A 206 -3.47 -3.17 -12.28
CA CYS A 206 -2.72 -2.80 -13.48
C CYS A 206 -2.03 -1.45 -13.27
N GLY A 207 -0.95 -1.44 -12.49
CA GLY A 207 -0.20 -0.23 -12.15
C GLY A 207 0.69 0.29 -13.28
N ARG A 208 1.23 -0.60 -14.12
CA ARG A 208 2.01 -0.20 -15.31
C ARG A 208 1.16 0.15 -16.53
N LEU A 209 -0.01 0.76 -16.31
CA LEU A 209 -0.90 1.20 -17.39
C LEU A 209 -0.39 2.51 -18.01
N GLY A 210 -0.33 3.60 -17.23
CA GLY A 210 0.29 4.85 -17.65
C GLY A 210 1.82 4.81 -17.56
N LEU A 211 2.47 5.85 -18.09
CA LEU A 211 3.92 6.07 -18.00
C LEU A 211 4.23 7.06 -16.83
N PRO A 212 5.15 6.74 -15.90
CA PRO A 212 5.42 7.59 -14.74
C PRO A 212 6.23 8.84 -15.11
N ALA A 213 5.98 9.93 -14.38
CA ALA A 213 6.65 11.22 -14.57
C ALA A 213 8.11 11.26 -14.06
N SER A 214 8.61 10.18 -13.44
CA SER A 214 9.99 10.07 -12.94
C SER A 214 11.03 9.71 -14.00
N GLY A 215 10.62 9.45 -15.25
CA GLY A 215 11.50 9.06 -16.35
C GLY A 215 11.97 7.60 -16.34
N TYR A 216 11.70 6.85 -15.27
CA TYR A 216 12.02 5.42 -15.18
C TYR A 216 10.83 4.57 -15.62
N LEU A 217 10.97 3.74 -16.66
CA LEU A 217 9.88 2.89 -17.18
C LEU A 217 9.20 2.03 -16.09
N TYR A 218 9.97 1.56 -15.11
CA TYR A 218 9.48 0.76 -13.97
C TYR A 218 9.40 1.54 -12.66
N GLY A 219 9.46 2.87 -12.71
CA GLY A 219 9.26 3.77 -11.57
C GLY A 219 7.80 4.09 -11.32
N THR A 220 6.95 3.07 -11.17
CA THR A 220 5.51 3.23 -10.93
C THR A 220 5.16 3.39 -9.45
N TYR A 221 3.96 3.90 -9.17
CA TYR A 221 3.38 3.93 -7.81
C TYR A 221 3.22 2.51 -7.25
N GLU A 222 2.63 1.63 -8.06
CA GLU A 222 2.43 0.22 -7.76
C GLU A 222 3.70 -0.60 -8.03
N ASN A 223 3.76 -1.81 -7.47
CA ASN A 223 4.86 -2.75 -7.68
C ASN A 223 5.10 -2.98 -9.20
N PRO A 224 6.35 -2.91 -9.71
CA PRO A 224 6.65 -3.11 -11.13
C PRO A 224 6.27 -4.47 -11.73
N THR A 225 5.79 -5.43 -10.93
CA THR A 225 5.17 -6.67 -11.40
C THR A 225 3.68 -6.53 -11.74
N ASN A 226 3.01 -5.44 -11.34
CA ASN A 226 1.58 -5.22 -11.56
C ASN A 226 1.28 -4.73 -12.99
N ALA A 227 1.16 -5.70 -13.90
CA ALA A 227 1.06 -5.52 -15.34
C ALA A 227 -0.36 -5.61 -15.93
N GLY A 228 -1.38 -5.87 -15.10
CA GLY A 228 -2.74 -6.13 -15.60
C GLY A 228 -2.97 -7.54 -16.16
N ASP A 229 -2.11 -8.50 -15.83
CA ASP A 229 -2.26 -9.92 -16.18
C ASP A 229 -3.60 -10.51 -15.72
N GLY A 230 -4.01 -10.27 -14.47
CA GLY A 230 -5.32 -10.72 -13.99
C GLY A 230 -6.51 -10.12 -14.75
N TYR A 231 -6.43 -8.83 -15.14
CA TYR A 231 -7.47 -8.15 -15.91
C TYR A 231 -7.60 -8.77 -17.31
N ALA A 232 -6.47 -8.97 -18.01
CA ALA A 232 -6.45 -9.61 -19.32
C ALA A 232 -6.90 -11.08 -19.26
N MET A 233 -6.49 -11.84 -18.23
CA MET A 233 -6.93 -13.22 -18.03
C MET A 233 -8.44 -13.31 -17.75
N ALA A 234 -8.98 -12.45 -16.90
CA ALA A 234 -10.41 -12.41 -16.60
C ALA A 234 -11.24 -12.05 -17.86
N TYR A 235 -10.82 -11.01 -18.59
CA TYR A 235 -11.47 -10.61 -19.85
C TYR A 235 -11.49 -11.75 -20.87
N HIS A 236 -10.38 -12.46 -21.06
CA HIS A 236 -10.30 -13.56 -21.99
C HIS A 236 -11.01 -14.85 -21.54
N ALA A 237 -11.19 -15.05 -20.23
CA ALA A 237 -12.04 -16.11 -19.69
C ALA A 237 -13.55 -15.81 -19.87
N GLY A 238 -13.92 -14.59 -20.29
CA GLY A 238 -15.32 -14.15 -20.44
C GLY A 238 -15.93 -13.57 -19.17
N ALA A 239 -15.12 -13.28 -18.14
CA ALA A 239 -15.60 -12.60 -16.94
C ALA A 239 -15.96 -11.14 -17.24
N ALA A 240 -16.96 -10.63 -16.53
CA ALA A 240 -17.28 -9.22 -16.54
C ALA A 240 -16.23 -8.42 -15.77
N LEU A 241 -15.76 -7.34 -16.37
CA LEU A 241 -15.06 -6.26 -15.69
C LEU A 241 -16.03 -5.09 -15.56
N THR A 242 -15.82 -4.20 -14.59
CA THR A 242 -16.69 -3.03 -14.39
C THR A 242 -15.91 -1.84 -13.84
N GLY A 243 -16.37 -0.63 -14.13
CA GLY A 243 -15.74 0.63 -13.69
C GLY A 243 -14.32 0.84 -14.24
N ILE A 244 -13.95 0.18 -15.34
CA ILE A 244 -12.60 0.20 -15.92
C ILE A 244 -12.18 1.60 -16.39
N GLU A 245 -13.15 2.49 -16.61
CA GLU A 245 -12.99 3.90 -16.91
C GLU A 245 -12.73 4.83 -15.71
N CYS A 246 -12.83 4.31 -14.48
CA CYS A 246 -12.58 5.01 -13.22
C CYS A 246 -11.15 4.70 -12.73
N PHE A 247 -10.19 5.53 -13.08
CA PHE A 247 -8.77 5.23 -12.88
C PHE A 247 -8.29 5.52 -11.46
N GLN A 248 -7.28 4.80 -11.00
CA GLN A 248 -6.51 5.15 -9.81
C GLN A 248 -5.49 6.24 -10.16
N ILE A 249 -5.45 7.33 -9.39
CA ILE A 249 -4.45 8.40 -9.46
C ILE A 249 -4.14 8.86 -8.04
N ASN A 250 -2.85 8.99 -7.71
CA ASN A 250 -2.34 9.08 -6.34
C ASN A 250 -1.29 10.21 -6.21
N PRO A 251 -1.23 10.97 -5.10
CA PRO A 251 -0.13 11.90 -4.86
C PRO A 251 1.20 11.19 -4.53
N LEU A 252 2.21 11.49 -5.33
CA LEU A 252 3.60 11.03 -5.21
C LEU A 252 4.49 12.14 -4.63
N ILE A 253 5.69 11.75 -4.17
CA ILE A 253 6.81 12.68 -4.01
C ILE A 253 7.40 12.95 -5.41
N LYS A 254 7.79 14.19 -5.71
CA LYS A 254 8.42 14.53 -6.99
C LYS A 254 9.74 13.76 -7.16
N ASP A 255 9.96 13.21 -8.36
CA ASP A 255 11.18 12.47 -8.72
C ASP A 255 11.43 11.20 -7.86
N TYR A 256 10.40 10.68 -7.19
CA TYR A 256 10.46 9.49 -6.35
C TYR A 256 9.27 8.56 -6.59
N ASN A 257 9.57 7.27 -6.71
CA ASN A 257 8.57 6.24 -7.00
C ASN A 257 7.97 5.70 -5.69
N GLY A 258 7.24 6.57 -5.00
CA GLY A 258 6.56 6.24 -3.76
C GLY A 258 5.56 7.30 -3.30
N PRO A 259 4.52 6.88 -2.56
CA PRO A 259 3.48 7.78 -2.07
C PRO A 259 4.05 8.93 -1.25
N ALA A 260 3.41 10.11 -1.35
CA ALA A 260 3.71 11.23 -0.46
C ALA A 260 3.39 10.90 1.02
N CYS A 261 2.41 10.01 1.24
CA CYS A 261 1.89 9.61 2.56
C CYS A 261 1.35 10.79 3.37
N ALA A 262 0.60 11.68 2.71
CA ALA A 262 -0.11 12.78 3.38
C ALA A 262 -1.01 12.30 4.53
N TYR A 263 -1.66 11.13 4.40
CA TYR A 263 -2.47 10.53 5.46
C TYR A 263 -1.68 10.19 6.74
N VAL A 264 -0.37 9.99 6.63
CA VAL A 264 0.55 9.76 7.76
C VAL A 264 1.01 11.09 8.35
N ALA A 265 1.31 12.08 7.49
CA ALA A 265 1.78 13.40 7.90
C ALA A 265 0.68 14.27 8.53
N ASN A 266 -0.55 14.22 8.01
CA ASN A 266 -1.66 15.07 8.43
C ASN A 266 -2.00 14.90 9.93
N PRO A 267 -2.06 13.68 10.52
CA PRO A 267 -2.22 13.49 11.97
C PRO A 267 -1.15 14.15 12.85
N PHE A 268 0.09 14.32 12.36
CA PHE A 268 1.14 15.04 13.08
C PHE A 268 1.09 16.56 12.85
N GLY A 269 0.13 17.06 12.05
CA GLY A 269 -0.02 18.48 11.71
C GLY A 269 0.63 18.89 10.38
N GLY A 270 1.08 17.94 9.55
CA GLY A 270 1.47 18.20 8.16
C GLY A 270 0.28 18.57 7.28
N TYR A 271 0.51 19.25 6.15
CA TYR A 271 -0.55 19.64 5.22
C TYR A 271 -0.02 19.99 3.83
N GLN A 272 -0.88 20.03 2.82
CA GLN A 272 -0.50 20.36 1.45
C GLN A 272 -0.57 21.88 1.24
N VAL A 273 0.43 22.44 0.55
CA VAL A 273 0.50 23.86 0.20
C VAL A 273 0.96 24.09 -1.23
N ASN A 274 0.56 25.21 -1.81
CA ASN A 274 1.06 25.69 -3.10
C ASN A 274 2.39 26.45 -2.95
N ARG A 275 2.93 27.03 -4.03
CA ARG A 275 4.18 27.81 -4.02
C ARG A 275 4.18 29.03 -3.10
N HIS A 276 3.00 29.52 -2.71
CA HIS A 276 2.83 30.69 -1.84
C HIS A 276 2.72 30.28 -0.36
N GLY A 277 2.71 28.98 -0.05
CA GLY A 277 2.48 28.45 1.29
C GLY A 277 1.00 28.36 1.68
N GLU A 278 0.09 28.60 0.74
CA GLU A 278 -1.35 28.58 0.96
C GLU A 278 -1.89 27.16 0.87
N ARG A 279 -2.83 26.80 1.75
CA ARG A 279 -3.61 25.56 1.64
C ARG A 279 -4.64 25.70 0.53
N PHE A 280 -4.78 24.66 -0.29
CA PHE A 280 -5.67 24.66 -1.47
C PHE A 280 -6.54 23.40 -1.60
N VAL A 281 -6.31 22.37 -0.78
CA VAL A 281 -7.12 21.14 -0.76
C VAL A 281 -8.22 21.30 0.26
N ASP A 282 -9.47 21.24 -0.19
CA ASP A 282 -10.67 21.31 0.66
C ASP A 282 -11.24 19.91 0.98
N SER A 283 -10.86 18.90 0.20
CA SER A 283 -11.21 17.49 0.45
C SER A 283 -10.14 16.77 1.28
N ASP A 284 -10.43 16.52 2.56
CA ASP A 284 -9.55 15.71 3.44
C ASP A 284 -9.47 14.23 3.04
N TYR A 285 -10.32 13.78 2.10
CA TYR A 285 -10.47 12.36 1.75
C TYR A 285 -9.96 12.03 0.34
N TRP A 286 -9.18 10.94 0.28
CA TRP A 286 -8.61 10.41 -0.95
C TRP A 286 -9.69 10.03 -1.96
N SER A 287 -9.83 10.84 -2.98
CA SER A 287 -10.91 10.77 -3.96
C SER A 287 -10.45 11.41 -5.25
N GLY A 288 -11.06 11.08 -6.38
CA GLY A 288 -10.74 11.75 -7.62
C GLY A 288 -11.12 13.25 -7.63
N GLN A 289 -12.01 13.69 -6.73
CA GLN A 289 -12.25 15.12 -6.46
C GLN A 289 -11.02 15.80 -5.83
N MET A 290 -10.43 15.20 -4.78
CA MET A 290 -9.16 15.67 -4.21
C MET A 290 -8.05 15.72 -5.28
N MET A 291 -8.04 14.74 -6.21
CA MET A 291 -7.10 14.73 -7.32
C MET A 291 -7.38 15.81 -8.38
N SER A 292 -8.64 16.20 -8.60
CA SER A 292 -8.98 17.36 -9.45
C SER A 292 -8.45 18.66 -8.85
N GLU A 293 -8.63 18.89 -7.55
CA GLU A 293 -8.05 20.03 -6.82
C GLU A 293 -6.52 20.05 -6.96
N PHE A 294 -5.88 18.89 -6.77
CA PHE A 294 -4.43 18.73 -6.88
C PHE A 294 -3.89 18.97 -8.29
N ALA A 295 -4.57 18.45 -9.32
CA ALA A 295 -4.18 18.63 -10.71
C ALA A 295 -4.40 20.08 -11.17
N ALA A 296 -5.49 20.71 -10.74
CA ALA A 296 -5.77 22.11 -11.03
C ALA A 296 -4.72 23.05 -10.40
N GLU A 297 -4.32 22.81 -9.15
CA GLU A 297 -3.28 23.62 -8.49
C GLU A 297 -1.92 23.43 -9.18
N LEU A 298 -1.52 22.18 -9.50
CA LEU A 298 -0.29 21.88 -10.23
C LEU A 298 -0.23 22.50 -11.64
N ALA A 299 -1.38 22.61 -12.32
CA ALA A 299 -1.48 23.19 -13.66
C ALA A 299 -1.60 24.73 -13.66
N SER A 300 -1.78 25.34 -12.49
CA SER A 300 -1.91 26.79 -12.32
C SER A 300 -0.57 27.50 -12.12
N ASP A 301 -0.59 28.84 -12.12
CA ASP A 301 0.56 29.68 -11.75
C ASP A 301 0.95 29.60 -10.26
N ARG A 302 0.16 28.90 -9.44
CA ARG A 302 0.40 28.61 -8.02
C ARG A 302 1.16 27.30 -7.79
N GLY A 303 1.33 26.44 -8.79
CA GLY A 303 2.23 25.29 -8.71
C GLY A 303 3.71 25.69 -8.58
N PRO A 304 4.61 24.84 -8.05
CA PRO A 304 4.39 23.46 -7.62
C PRO A 304 3.72 23.35 -6.24
N VAL A 305 3.40 22.11 -5.85
CA VAL A 305 2.76 21.75 -4.58
C VAL A 305 3.76 21.05 -3.65
N TYR A 306 3.67 21.31 -2.35
CA TYR A 306 4.51 20.73 -1.31
C TYR A 306 3.69 20.13 -0.16
N LEU A 307 4.19 19.05 0.44
CA LEU A 307 3.79 18.59 1.77
C LEU A 307 4.59 19.38 2.81
N LYS A 308 3.93 20.33 3.47
CA LYS A 308 4.49 21.17 4.53
C LYS A 308 4.77 20.32 5.78
N LEU A 309 6.04 20.23 6.16
CA LEU A 309 6.54 19.49 7.33
C LEU A 309 7.49 20.32 8.21
N SER A 310 8.11 21.37 7.67
CA SER A 310 9.20 22.09 8.34
C SER A 310 8.78 22.94 9.56
N HIS A 311 7.49 22.99 9.89
CA HIS A 311 6.94 23.64 11.08
C HIS A 311 6.71 22.65 12.24
N LEU A 312 6.90 21.35 12.02
CA LEU A 312 6.64 20.32 13.01
C LEU A 312 7.75 20.26 14.08
N PRO A 313 7.39 19.94 15.35
CA PRO A 313 8.39 19.75 16.40
C PRO A 313 9.25 18.50 16.13
N GLU A 314 10.45 18.49 16.70
CA GLU A 314 11.46 17.42 16.51
C GLU A 314 10.92 16.00 16.76
N GLU A 315 10.06 15.84 17.76
CA GLU A 315 9.41 14.57 18.09
C GLU A 315 8.51 14.06 16.96
N SER A 316 7.66 14.95 16.40
CA SER A 316 6.81 14.63 15.25
C SER A 316 7.63 14.33 14.00
N VAL A 317 8.71 15.08 13.76
CA VAL A 317 9.60 14.83 12.61
C VAL A 317 10.29 13.47 12.75
N SER A 318 10.89 13.19 13.91
CA SER A 318 11.54 11.90 14.20
C SER A 318 10.58 10.71 14.07
N ALA A 319 9.33 10.87 14.53
CA ALA A 319 8.29 9.86 14.36
C ALA A 319 7.91 9.63 12.88
N LEU A 320 7.77 10.71 12.09
CA LEU A 320 7.50 10.64 10.66
C LEU A 320 8.67 10.02 9.87
N GLU A 321 9.91 10.36 10.20
CA GLU A 321 11.10 9.73 9.60
C GLU A 321 11.12 8.22 9.90
N SER A 322 10.88 7.83 11.16
CA SER A 322 10.79 6.42 11.56
C SER A 322 9.73 5.64 10.77
N ILE A 323 8.49 6.16 10.66
CA ILE A 323 7.41 5.49 9.92
C ILE A 323 7.72 5.45 8.41
N LEU A 324 8.01 6.61 7.83
CA LEU A 324 8.11 6.78 6.38
C LEU A 324 9.39 6.21 5.78
N HIS A 325 10.51 6.19 6.53
CA HIS A 325 11.81 5.68 6.08
C HIS A 325 12.10 4.24 6.54
N THR A 326 11.25 3.59 7.34
CA THR A 326 11.46 2.18 7.74
C THR A 326 10.32 1.24 7.37
N THR A 327 9.08 1.73 7.30
CA THR A 327 7.90 0.92 6.93
C THR A 327 7.41 1.24 5.52
N GLU A 328 6.96 2.48 5.26
CA GLU A 328 6.29 2.80 3.99
C GLU A 328 7.19 2.62 2.77
N ARG A 329 8.39 3.24 2.77
CA ARG A 329 9.42 2.98 1.76
C ARG A 329 10.83 3.18 2.34
N PRO A 330 11.61 2.10 2.61
CA PRO A 330 12.96 2.21 3.16
C PRO A 330 13.93 3.10 2.35
N THR A 331 13.73 3.20 1.04
CA THR A 331 14.54 4.07 0.16
C THR A 331 14.26 5.57 0.32
N ARG A 332 13.21 5.98 1.05
CA ARG A 332 12.80 7.38 1.22
C ARG A 332 13.84 8.18 2.00
N GLY A 333 14.39 7.60 3.07
CA GLY A 333 15.47 8.25 3.83
C GLY A 333 16.72 8.49 2.99
N THR A 334 17.14 7.48 2.22
CA THR A 334 18.26 7.59 1.26
C THR A 334 17.98 8.62 0.16
N PHE A 335 16.75 8.68 -0.34
CA PHE A 335 16.33 9.64 -1.37
C PHE A 335 16.45 11.10 -0.90
N HIS A 336 16.05 11.40 0.35
CA HIS A 336 16.17 12.73 0.94
C HIS A 336 17.63 13.07 1.30
N ALA A 337 18.35 12.15 1.95
CA ALA A 337 19.76 12.33 2.32
C ALA A 337 20.65 12.63 1.10
N ASN A 338 20.46 11.91 -0.02
CA ASN A 338 21.23 12.12 -1.25
C ASN A 338 20.93 13.48 -1.94
N ARG A 339 19.87 14.19 -1.55
CA ARG A 339 19.57 15.56 -2.00
C ARG A 339 19.95 16.63 -0.97
N GLY A 340 20.45 16.24 0.21
CA GLY A 340 20.62 17.17 1.33
C GLY A 340 19.30 17.70 1.90
N HIS A 341 18.18 17.00 1.66
CA HIS A 341 16.87 17.36 2.17
C HIS A 341 16.64 16.72 3.55
N ASP A 342 16.05 17.49 4.45
CA ASP A 342 15.64 17.09 5.81
C ASP A 342 14.28 17.75 6.07
N TYR A 343 13.31 17.01 6.62
CA TYR A 343 11.97 17.50 6.91
C TYR A 343 11.96 18.74 7.84
N ARG A 344 13.00 18.93 8.67
CA ARG A 344 13.20 20.10 9.55
C ARG A 344 13.45 21.39 8.78
N THR A 345 13.93 21.29 7.54
CA THR A 345 14.39 22.44 6.74
C THR A 345 13.76 22.53 5.35
N HIS A 346 13.23 21.42 4.83
CA HIS A 346 12.67 21.31 3.48
C HIS A 346 11.29 20.63 3.54
N ASP A 347 10.30 21.28 2.92
CA ASP A 347 9.02 20.65 2.62
C ASP A 347 9.14 19.76 1.38
N ILE A 348 8.27 18.75 1.26
CA ILE A 348 8.44 17.72 0.24
C ILE A 348 7.63 18.08 -1.00
N GLU A 349 8.29 18.41 -2.12
CA GLU A 349 7.62 18.63 -3.41
C GLU A 349 6.83 17.38 -3.83
N MET A 350 5.60 17.58 -4.26
CA MET A 350 4.65 16.54 -4.61
C MET A 350 4.29 16.56 -6.09
N HIS A 351 3.82 15.43 -6.60
CA HIS A 351 3.26 15.28 -7.94
C HIS A 351 2.11 14.29 -7.96
N ILE A 352 1.50 14.05 -9.12
CA ILE A 352 0.51 12.97 -9.31
C ILE A 352 1.15 11.76 -9.98
N SER A 353 0.63 10.57 -9.70
CA SER A 353 1.01 9.32 -10.37
C SER A 353 0.51 9.25 -11.80
N GLU A 354 1.10 8.31 -12.55
CA GLU A 354 0.45 7.71 -13.70
C GLU A 354 -0.93 7.12 -13.37
N ILE A 355 -1.77 6.93 -14.40
CA ILE A 355 -3.05 6.23 -14.23
C ILE A 355 -2.84 4.72 -14.08
N GLY A 356 -3.65 4.09 -13.23
CA GLY A 356 -3.72 2.63 -13.07
C GLY A 356 -5.14 2.09 -13.02
N LEU A 357 -5.30 0.77 -13.21
CA LEU A 357 -6.54 0.07 -12.83
C LEU A 357 -6.33 -0.58 -11.47
N CYS A 358 -7.20 -0.27 -10.51
CA CYS A 358 -7.13 -0.77 -9.14
C CYS A 358 -8.51 -0.69 -8.50
N GLY A 359 -9.17 -1.84 -8.34
CA GLY A 359 -10.50 -1.93 -7.74
C GLY A 359 -10.50 -1.63 -6.23
N GLY A 360 -9.35 -1.77 -5.55
CA GLY A 360 -9.24 -1.50 -4.11
C GLY A 360 -9.04 -0.03 -3.74
N HIS A 361 -8.62 0.82 -4.69
CA HIS A 361 -8.41 2.26 -4.51
C HIS A 361 -9.36 3.13 -5.35
N SER A 362 -9.74 2.69 -6.56
CA SER A 362 -10.84 3.28 -7.34
C SER A 362 -12.02 2.30 -7.39
N ALA A 363 -12.67 2.10 -8.53
CA ALA A 363 -13.69 1.07 -8.77
C ALA A 363 -13.35 0.15 -9.97
N SER A 364 -12.12 0.20 -10.48
CA SER A 364 -11.74 -0.45 -11.75
C SER A 364 -11.26 -1.90 -11.56
N GLY A 365 -12.15 -2.87 -11.80
CA GLY A 365 -11.81 -4.28 -11.52
C GLY A 365 -12.69 -5.33 -12.22
N VAL A 366 -12.40 -6.59 -11.93
CA VAL A 366 -13.26 -7.74 -12.25
C VAL A 366 -14.50 -7.67 -11.37
N ARG A 367 -15.70 -7.76 -11.97
CA ARG A 367 -16.96 -7.77 -11.23
C ARG A 367 -17.06 -9.07 -10.41
N VAL A 368 -17.33 -8.92 -9.12
CA VAL A 368 -17.57 -10.02 -8.18
C VAL A 368 -18.89 -9.87 -7.43
N ASP A 369 -19.42 -10.98 -6.91
CA ASP A 369 -20.46 -10.97 -5.89
C ASP A 369 -19.87 -10.85 -4.46
N ASP A 370 -20.75 -10.90 -3.46
CA ASP A 370 -20.38 -10.87 -2.03
C ASP A 370 -19.70 -12.15 -1.52
N HIS A 371 -19.50 -13.14 -2.39
CA HIS A 371 -18.71 -14.36 -2.18
C HIS A 371 -17.41 -14.36 -3.00
N ALA A 372 -17.02 -13.20 -3.56
CA ALA A 372 -15.86 -13.03 -4.45
C ALA A 372 -15.92 -13.81 -5.78
N ARG A 373 -17.09 -14.36 -6.15
CA ARG A 373 -17.29 -15.10 -7.41
C ARG A 373 -17.40 -14.13 -8.57
N THR A 374 -16.72 -14.40 -9.67
CA THR A 374 -16.90 -13.65 -10.92
C THR A 374 -18.14 -14.14 -11.68
N THR A 375 -18.43 -13.52 -12.82
CA THR A 375 -19.50 -13.98 -13.72
C THR A 375 -19.15 -15.24 -14.52
N VAL A 376 -17.95 -15.79 -14.35
CA VAL A 376 -17.53 -17.10 -14.89
C VAL A 376 -17.60 -18.13 -13.75
N PRO A 377 -18.32 -19.25 -13.92
CA PRO A 377 -18.46 -20.24 -12.85
C PRO A 377 -17.10 -20.78 -12.38
N ARG A 378 -16.91 -20.88 -11.06
CA ARG A 378 -15.68 -21.33 -10.39
C ARG A 378 -14.42 -20.47 -10.64
N LEU A 379 -14.59 -19.27 -11.21
CA LEU A 379 -13.57 -18.23 -11.26
C LEU A 379 -13.88 -17.15 -10.22
N TYR A 380 -12.88 -16.80 -9.41
CA TYR A 380 -12.97 -15.80 -8.35
C TYR A 380 -11.97 -14.68 -8.61
N ALA A 381 -12.24 -13.48 -8.07
CA ALA A 381 -11.29 -12.37 -8.06
C ALA A 381 -11.21 -11.74 -6.66
N ALA A 382 -10.01 -11.38 -6.20
CA ALA A 382 -9.79 -10.82 -4.87
C ALA A 382 -8.64 -9.81 -4.83
N GLY A 383 -8.63 -8.98 -3.77
CA GLY A 383 -7.71 -7.83 -3.66
C GLY A 383 -8.02 -6.76 -4.70
N ASP A 384 -7.02 -5.94 -5.05
CA ASP A 384 -7.17 -4.81 -5.99
C ASP A 384 -7.61 -5.20 -7.41
N LEU A 385 -7.61 -6.50 -7.76
CA LEU A 385 -8.18 -6.97 -9.03
C LEU A 385 -9.73 -6.96 -9.01
N ALA A 386 -10.35 -7.17 -7.84
CA ALA A 386 -11.79 -7.20 -7.70
C ALA A 386 -12.37 -5.78 -7.64
N SER A 387 -13.47 -5.54 -8.33
CA SER A 387 -14.18 -4.25 -8.32
C SER A 387 -14.97 -4.07 -7.01
N VAL A 388 -14.26 -3.81 -5.91
CA VAL A 388 -14.83 -3.50 -4.60
C VAL A 388 -14.20 -2.19 -4.11
N PRO A 389 -14.84 -1.04 -4.32
CA PRO A 389 -14.17 0.25 -4.19
C PRO A 389 -13.71 0.54 -2.76
N HIS A 390 -12.53 1.17 -2.64
CA HIS A 390 -11.93 1.62 -1.37
C HIS A 390 -11.80 0.48 -0.32
N ASN A 391 -11.65 -0.74 -0.82
CA ASN A 391 -11.49 -1.98 -0.06
C ASN A 391 -10.11 -2.07 0.63
N TYR A 392 -9.08 -1.45 0.03
CA TYR A 392 -7.71 -1.38 0.53
C TYR A 392 -7.17 -2.73 1.07
N MET A 393 -6.24 -2.69 2.03
CA MET A 393 -5.60 -3.90 2.56
C MET A 393 -6.55 -4.84 3.31
N ILE A 394 -7.46 -4.32 4.16
CA ILE A 394 -8.29 -5.21 4.99
C ILE A 394 -9.30 -5.99 4.15
N GLY A 395 -9.91 -5.33 3.15
CA GLY A 395 -10.83 -5.98 2.24
C GLY A 395 -10.11 -6.94 1.29
N ALA A 396 -8.83 -6.73 0.97
CA ALA A 396 -8.05 -7.68 0.18
C ALA A 396 -7.92 -9.01 0.93
N PHE A 397 -7.69 -8.97 2.25
CA PHE A 397 -7.74 -10.15 3.10
C PHE A 397 -9.16 -10.76 3.16
N VAL A 398 -10.21 -9.95 3.34
CA VAL A 398 -11.61 -10.44 3.40
C VAL A 398 -12.05 -11.11 2.10
N PHE A 399 -11.78 -10.53 0.94
CA PHE A 399 -12.13 -11.13 -0.35
C PHE A 399 -11.25 -12.32 -0.72
N GLY A 400 -9.99 -12.34 -0.26
CA GLY A 400 -9.16 -13.54 -0.30
C GLY A 400 -9.76 -14.68 0.54
N ASP A 401 -10.20 -14.36 1.76
CA ASP A 401 -10.85 -15.32 2.67
C ASP A 401 -12.16 -15.87 2.10
N LEU A 402 -13.04 -15.00 1.58
CA LEU A 402 -14.29 -15.38 0.90
C LEU A 402 -14.04 -16.31 -0.29
N ALA A 403 -13.11 -15.93 -1.19
CA ALA A 403 -12.77 -16.74 -2.35
C ALA A 403 -12.18 -18.10 -1.94
N GLY A 404 -11.32 -18.14 -0.92
CA GLY A 404 -10.76 -19.38 -0.38
C GLY A 404 -11.80 -20.26 0.32
N GLU A 405 -12.76 -19.65 1.03
CA GLU A 405 -13.90 -20.32 1.68
C GLU A 405 -14.79 -21.03 0.65
N ASP A 406 -15.18 -20.34 -0.41
CA ASP A 406 -16.11 -20.87 -1.42
C ASP A 406 -15.42 -21.77 -2.45
N ALA A 407 -14.18 -21.49 -2.85
CA ALA A 407 -13.44 -22.35 -3.78
C ALA A 407 -13.09 -23.73 -3.20
N ALA A 408 -12.95 -23.83 -1.87
CA ALA A 408 -12.57 -25.09 -1.20
C ALA A 408 -13.59 -26.23 -1.33
N GLN A 409 -14.81 -25.96 -1.79
CA GLN A 409 -15.83 -26.99 -2.01
C GLN A 409 -15.61 -27.82 -3.30
N TYR A 410 -14.70 -27.39 -4.19
CA TYR A 410 -14.45 -28.05 -5.47
C TYR A 410 -13.19 -28.94 -5.43
N THR A 411 -13.25 -30.09 -6.09
CA THR A 411 -12.10 -30.98 -6.34
C THR A 411 -11.51 -30.73 -7.72
N ALA A 412 -10.25 -31.13 -7.90
CA ALA A 412 -9.53 -31.03 -9.17
C ALA A 412 -10.35 -31.49 -10.40
N TYR A 413 -10.21 -30.79 -11.53
CA TYR A 413 -10.79 -31.19 -12.81
C TYR A 413 -10.01 -32.38 -13.41
N GLU A 414 -10.73 -33.44 -13.79
CA GLU A 414 -10.14 -34.70 -14.29
C GLU A 414 -10.16 -34.83 -15.83
N GLY A 415 -10.83 -33.91 -16.54
CA GLY A 415 -10.95 -33.96 -18.00
C GLY A 415 -9.76 -33.37 -18.77
N PRO A 416 -9.76 -33.50 -20.11
CA PRO A 416 -8.73 -32.91 -20.97
C PRO A 416 -8.82 -31.38 -20.97
N LEU A 417 -7.67 -30.70 -21.02
CA LEU A 417 -7.62 -29.25 -21.19
C LEU A 417 -7.94 -28.86 -22.65
N PRO A 418 -8.57 -27.69 -22.91
CA PRO A 418 -8.94 -27.27 -24.26
C PRO A 418 -7.69 -26.96 -25.10
N ALA A 419 -7.45 -27.77 -26.14
CA ALA A 419 -6.22 -27.73 -26.93
C ALA A 419 -6.01 -26.39 -27.67
N ASP A 420 -7.10 -25.74 -28.08
CA ASP A 420 -7.11 -24.42 -28.71
C ASP A 420 -6.66 -23.32 -27.74
N GLN A 421 -7.16 -23.33 -26.50
CA GLN A 421 -6.79 -22.36 -25.47
C GLN A 421 -5.35 -22.57 -25.00
N VAL A 422 -4.91 -23.83 -24.87
CA VAL A 422 -3.51 -24.18 -24.53
C VAL A 422 -2.56 -23.75 -25.65
N ALA A 423 -2.90 -23.98 -26.92
CA ALA A 423 -2.10 -23.54 -28.06
C ALA A 423 -2.03 -21.99 -28.16
N ALA A 424 -3.13 -21.28 -27.91
CA ALA A 424 -3.14 -19.82 -27.89
C ALA A 424 -2.30 -19.24 -26.74
N ALA A 425 -2.29 -19.90 -25.57
CA ALA A 425 -1.43 -19.52 -24.46
C ALA A 425 0.06 -19.77 -24.76
N HIS A 426 0.38 -20.91 -25.38
CA HIS A 426 1.73 -21.26 -25.82
C HIS A 426 2.27 -20.26 -26.86
N GLU A 427 1.47 -19.93 -27.87
CA GLU A 427 1.81 -18.95 -28.91
C GLU A 427 2.08 -17.56 -28.32
N LEU A 428 1.23 -17.09 -27.39
CA LEU A 428 1.42 -15.83 -26.69
C LEU A 428 2.76 -15.76 -25.95
N VAL A 429 3.18 -16.85 -25.30
CA VAL A 429 4.45 -16.92 -24.58
C VAL A 429 5.63 -16.97 -25.55
N TYR A 430 5.63 -17.91 -26.50
CA TYR A 430 6.85 -18.28 -27.23
C TYR A 430 7.03 -17.63 -28.61
N ARG A 431 6.02 -16.94 -29.17
CA ARG A 431 6.19 -16.22 -30.45
C ARG A 431 7.42 -15.29 -30.50
N PRO A 432 7.85 -14.58 -29.43
CA PRO A 432 9.00 -13.66 -29.51
C PRO A 432 10.34 -14.36 -29.74
N LEU A 433 10.46 -15.66 -29.42
CA LEU A 433 11.67 -16.45 -29.73
C LEU A 433 11.87 -16.66 -31.24
N ARG A 434 10.82 -16.50 -32.05
CA ARG A 434 10.91 -16.58 -33.53
C ARG A 434 11.50 -15.31 -34.15
N ARG A 435 11.61 -14.22 -33.39
CA ARG A 435 12.12 -12.91 -33.83
C ARG A 435 13.18 -12.39 -32.83
N PRO A 436 14.28 -13.12 -32.55
CA PRO A 436 15.23 -12.75 -31.49
C PRO A 436 15.86 -11.35 -31.67
N ASP A 437 15.90 -10.84 -32.90
CA ASP A 437 16.42 -9.51 -33.27
C ASP A 437 15.30 -8.48 -33.55
N GLY A 438 14.05 -8.80 -33.22
CA GLY A 438 12.91 -7.88 -33.29
C GLY A 438 12.97 -6.75 -32.25
N PRO A 439 12.06 -5.76 -32.30
CA PRO A 439 12.05 -4.64 -31.36
C PRO A 439 12.05 -5.12 -29.90
N PRO A 440 12.98 -4.65 -29.05
CA PRO A 440 13.06 -5.08 -27.67
C PRO A 440 11.89 -4.50 -26.88
N GLN A 441 11.34 -5.29 -25.96
CA GLN A 441 10.12 -4.93 -25.25
C GLN A 441 10.14 -3.54 -24.56
N PRO A 442 11.24 -2.99 -24.00
CA PRO A 442 11.17 -1.70 -23.32
C PRO A 442 10.77 -0.56 -24.26
N GLN A 443 11.13 -0.65 -25.55
CA GLN A 443 10.76 0.34 -26.56
C GLN A 443 9.28 0.26 -26.92
N VAL A 444 8.75 -0.95 -27.07
CA VAL A 444 7.32 -1.19 -27.37
C VAL A 444 6.45 -0.84 -26.17
N GLU A 445 6.87 -1.21 -24.95
CA GLU A 445 6.19 -0.86 -23.70
C GLU A 445 6.16 0.67 -23.49
N TYR A 446 7.29 1.35 -23.68
CA TYR A 446 7.35 2.81 -23.60
C TYR A 446 6.41 3.48 -24.60
N LYS A 447 6.43 3.04 -25.87
CA LYS A 447 5.55 3.58 -26.92
C LYS A 447 4.07 3.40 -26.59
N LEU A 448 3.70 2.21 -26.08
CA LEU A 448 2.34 1.88 -25.66
C LEU A 448 1.86 2.79 -24.52
N ARG A 449 2.64 2.86 -23.44
CA ARG A 449 2.30 3.63 -22.23
C ARG A 449 2.36 5.14 -22.46
N ARG A 450 3.15 5.60 -23.43
CA ARG A 450 3.11 6.99 -23.92
C ARG A 450 1.76 7.32 -24.57
N PHE A 451 1.21 6.45 -25.41
CA PHE A 451 -0.14 6.67 -25.99
C PHE A 451 -1.25 6.62 -24.93
N VAL A 452 -1.08 5.83 -23.86
CA VAL A 452 -1.98 5.89 -22.69
C VAL A 452 -1.95 7.30 -22.07
N ASN A 453 -0.78 7.87 -21.81
CA ASN A 453 -0.67 9.23 -21.27
C ASN A 453 -1.19 10.31 -22.23
N ASP A 454 -0.88 10.22 -23.54
CA ASP A 454 -1.29 11.22 -24.53
C ASP A 454 -2.83 11.27 -24.71
N TYR A 455 -3.50 10.12 -24.65
CA TYR A 455 -4.86 9.97 -25.17
C TYR A 455 -5.90 9.36 -24.21
N VAL A 456 -5.47 8.61 -23.20
CA VAL A 456 -6.37 7.92 -22.24
C VAL A 456 -6.41 8.63 -20.89
N ALA A 457 -5.28 9.20 -20.45
CA ALA A 457 -5.20 9.94 -19.21
C ALA A 457 -6.14 11.17 -19.20
N PRO A 458 -6.77 11.48 -18.04
CA PRO A 458 -7.61 12.66 -17.88
C PRO A 458 -6.76 13.95 -17.95
N PRO A 459 -7.31 15.07 -18.44
CA PRO A 459 -8.68 15.24 -18.98
C PRO A 459 -8.90 14.54 -20.33
N LYS A 460 -9.99 13.78 -20.42
CA LYS A 460 -10.34 12.91 -21.56
C LYS A 460 -11.25 13.64 -22.57
N THR A 461 -11.23 13.19 -23.83
CA THR A 461 -12.25 13.52 -24.84
C THR A 461 -12.49 12.33 -25.77
N GLY A 462 -13.65 12.23 -26.40
CA GLY A 462 -13.99 11.16 -27.34
C GLY A 462 -13.03 11.08 -28.53
N ALA A 463 -12.54 12.24 -29.00
CA ALA A 463 -11.52 12.32 -30.05
C ALA A 463 -10.17 11.71 -29.61
N LYS A 464 -9.65 12.07 -28.43
CA LYS A 464 -8.42 11.46 -27.88
C LYS A 464 -8.60 9.95 -27.71
N LEU A 465 -9.69 9.53 -27.07
CA LEU A 465 -9.97 8.12 -26.78
C LEU A 465 -10.11 7.28 -28.06
N SER A 466 -10.67 7.85 -29.13
CA SER A 466 -10.76 7.18 -30.43
C SER A 466 -9.38 6.98 -31.07
N LEU A 467 -8.51 7.99 -31.04
CA LEU A 467 -7.11 7.87 -31.46
C LEU A 467 -6.33 6.85 -30.62
N ALA A 468 -6.64 6.71 -29.33
CA ALA A 468 -6.06 5.68 -28.48
C ALA A 468 -6.43 4.27 -28.98
N VAL A 469 -7.71 4.01 -29.26
CA VAL A 469 -8.19 2.71 -29.77
C VAL A 469 -7.56 2.38 -31.13
N GLU A 470 -7.47 3.35 -32.05
CA GLU A 470 -6.77 3.17 -33.33
C GLU A 470 -5.28 2.84 -33.12
N ALA A 471 -4.60 3.56 -32.22
CA ALA A 471 -3.21 3.31 -31.89
C ALA A 471 -2.99 1.91 -31.29
N PHE A 472 -3.81 1.49 -30.33
CA PHE A 472 -3.71 0.17 -29.71
C PHE A 472 -4.10 -0.97 -30.68
N THR A 473 -4.98 -0.70 -31.66
CA THR A 473 -5.29 -1.64 -32.74
C THR A 473 -4.09 -1.83 -33.67
N ARG A 474 -3.44 -0.74 -34.10
CA ARG A 474 -2.19 -0.80 -34.90
C ARG A 474 -1.06 -1.49 -34.13
N MET A 475 -0.93 -1.20 -32.83
CA MET A 475 0.13 -1.76 -31.99
C MET A 475 0.03 -3.27 -31.78
N SER A 476 -1.12 -3.92 -32.05
CA SER A 476 -1.21 -5.38 -32.03
C SER A 476 -0.19 -6.02 -32.98
N GLY A 477 -0.03 -5.46 -34.19
CA GLY A 477 1.00 -5.93 -35.14
C GLY A 477 2.42 -5.66 -34.65
N GLU A 478 2.68 -4.47 -34.09
CA GLU A 478 3.99 -4.12 -33.51
C GLU A 478 4.38 -5.05 -32.34
N ILE A 479 3.39 -5.49 -31.55
CA ILE A 479 3.53 -6.43 -30.43
C ILE A 479 3.80 -7.87 -30.90
N GLU A 480 3.35 -8.25 -32.10
CA GLU A 480 3.71 -9.52 -32.75
C GLU A 480 5.14 -9.49 -33.34
N GLU A 481 5.74 -8.31 -33.48
CA GLU A 481 7.12 -8.16 -33.99
C GLU A 481 8.19 -8.25 -32.89
N MET A 482 7.81 -8.09 -31.61
CA MET A 482 8.73 -8.08 -30.47
C MET A 482 9.64 -9.31 -30.42
N GLY A 483 10.90 -9.06 -30.05
CA GLY A 483 11.93 -10.10 -29.89
C GLY A 483 12.21 -10.47 -28.45
N ALA A 484 12.57 -11.73 -28.22
CA ALA A 484 13.14 -12.22 -26.96
C ALA A 484 14.20 -13.30 -27.23
N ARG A 485 15.16 -13.44 -26.31
CA ARG A 485 16.18 -14.49 -26.32
C ARG A 485 16.18 -15.32 -25.01
N THR A 486 15.56 -14.81 -23.95
CA THR A 486 15.54 -15.37 -22.59
C THR A 486 14.13 -15.49 -22.00
N PRO A 487 13.89 -16.37 -21.01
CA PRO A 487 12.62 -16.45 -20.26
C PRO A 487 12.19 -15.15 -19.59
N HIS A 488 13.15 -14.30 -19.16
CA HIS A 488 12.84 -12.99 -18.62
C HIS A 488 12.25 -12.06 -19.69
N GLU A 489 12.84 -12.02 -20.88
CA GLU A 489 12.30 -11.22 -21.99
C GLU A 489 10.94 -11.75 -22.44
N LEU A 490 10.71 -13.08 -22.45
CA LEU A 490 9.37 -13.66 -22.70
C LEU A 490 8.33 -13.16 -21.69
N MET A 491 8.68 -13.15 -20.40
CA MET A 491 7.84 -12.58 -19.33
C MET A 491 7.49 -11.13 -19.63
N ARG A 492 8.47 -10.31 -20.02
CA ARG A 492 8.20 -8.90 -20.32
C ARG A 492 7.37 -8.71 -21.60
N CYS A 493 7.59 -9.50 -22.66
CA CYS A 493 6.79 -9.46 -23.89
C CYS A 493 5.33 -9.89 -23.65
N ALA A 494 5.09 -10.88 -22.78
CA ALA A 494 3.74 -11.26 -22.35
C ALA A 494 3.07 -10.12 -21.56
N GLU A 495 3.80 -9.49 -20.63
CA GLU A 495 3.31 -8.34 -19.87
C GLU A 495 2.91 -7.15 -20.76
N VAL A 496 3.65 -6.84 -21.83
CA VAL A 496 3.28 -5.78 -22.79
C VAL A 496 1.94 -6.06 -23.47
N SER A 497 1.65 -7.33 -23.76
CA SER A 497 0.36 -7.73 -24.35
C SER A 497 -0.80 -7.44 -23.38
N PHE A 498 -0.61 -7.72 -22.08
CA PHE A 498 -1.63 -7.45 -21.05
C PHE A 498 -1.84 -5.97 -20.77
N ILE A 499 -0.76 -5.17 -20.76
CA ILE A 499 -0.86 -3.70 -20.66
C ILE A 499 -1.66 -3.16 -21.86
N ARG A 500 -1.47 -3.71 -23.07
CA ARG A 500 -2.19 -3.31 -24.28
C ARG A 500 -3.68 -3.67 -24.22
N ASP A 501 -4.02 -4.85 -23.72
CA ASP A 501 -5.41 -5.24 -23.47
C ASP A 501 -6.07 -4.28 -22.45
N CYS A 502 -5.40 -4.01 -21.32
CA CYS A 502 -5.89 -3.07 -20.31
C CYS A 502 -6.05 -1.64 -20.86
N ALA A 503 -5.13 -1.18 -21.72
CA ALA A 503 -5.18 0.13 -22.36
C ALA A 503 -6.36 0.28 -23.32
N GLU A 504 -6.65 -0.74 -24.15
CA GLU A 504 -7.84 -0.71 -25.01
C GLU A 504 -9.14 -0.78 -24.19
N MET A 505 -9.20 -1.65 -23.17
CA MET A 505 -10.36 -1.72 -22.26
C MET A 505 -10.61 -0.37 -21.57
N ALA A 506 -9.57 0.29 -21.06
CA ALA A 506 -9.64 1.61 -20.43
C ALA A 506 -10.10 2.70 -21.41
N ALA A 507 -9.60 2.70 -22.64
CA ALA A 507 -9.98 3.67 -23.67
C ALA A 507 -11.45 3.49 -24.12
N ARG A 508 -11.87 2.25 -24.42
CA ARG A 508 -13.25 1.97 -24.86
C ARG A 508 -14.27 2.18 -23.75
N ALA A 509 -13.96 1.75 -22.51
CA ALA A 509 -14.83 2.03 -21.36
C ALA A 509 -14.97 3.55 -21.14
N SER A 510 -13.86 4.29 -21.28
CA SER A 510 -13.89 5.75 -21.14
C SER A 510 -14.65 6.45 -22.27
N LEU A 511 -14.68 5.85 -23.47
CA LEU A 511 -15.40 6.39 -24.63
C LEU A 511 -16.91 6.11 -24.51
N ALA A 512 -17.28 4.92 -24.03
CA ALA A 512 -18.67 4.51 -23.79
C ALA A 512 -19.39 5.42 -22.79
N ARG A 513 -18.73 5.77 -21.68
CA ARG A 513 -19.28 6.63 -20.64
C ARG A 513 -19.22 8.09 -21.08
N THR A 514 -20.39 8.71 -21.29
CA THR A 514 -20.52 10.10 -21.79
C THR A 514 -20.99 11.06 -20.69
N GLU A 515 -20.31 11.02 -19.55
CA GLU A 515 -20.46 11.94 -18.41
C GLU A 515 -19.07 12.23 -17.81
N SER A 516 -19.01 13.09 -16.79
CA SER A 516 -17.86 13.19 -15.87
C SER A 516 -18.30 12.80 -14.47
N ARG A 517 -17.56 11.91 -13.80
CA ARG A 517 -17.86 11.38 -12.46
C ARG A 517 -16.56 11.05 -11.74
N TRP A 518 -16.57 11.05 -10.40
CA TRP A 518 -15.39 10.74 -9.57
C TRP A 518 -14.22 11.72 -9.80
N GLY A 519 -14.50 12.99 -10.11
CA GLY A 519 -13.48 14.00 -10.43
C GLY A 519 -12.47 13.51 -11.48
N LEU A 520 -11.17 13.67 -11.20
CA LEU A 520 -10.10 13.34 -12.15
C LEU A 520 -10.08 11.85 -12.54
N TYR A 521 -10.65 10.94 -11.74
CA TYR A 521 -10.67 9.50 -12.07
C TYR A 521 -11.48 9.22 -13.35
N HIS A 522 -12.50 10.04 -13.65
CA HIS A 522 -13.19 10.07 -14.94
C HIS A 522 -13.68 11.47 -15.32
N GLU A 523 -12.73 12.34 -15.70
CA GLU A 523 -13.03 13.67 -16.23
C GLU A 523 -13.07 13.67 -17.78
N ARG A 524 -14.19 14.11 -18.36
CA ARG A 524 -14.40 14.27 -19.81
C ARG A 524 -14.73 15.74 -20.15
N LEU A 525 -13.86 16.42 -20.88
CA LEU A 525 -14.09 17.83 -21.26
C LEU A 525 -15.23 18.02 -22.26
N ASP A 526 -15.54 16.98 -23.04
CA ASP A 526 -16.67 16.95 -23.97
C ASP A 526 -18.00 16.57 -23.30
N HIS A 527 -17.96 16.04 -22.08
CA HIS A 527 -19.13 15.73 -21.24
C HIS A 527 -18.84 16.13 -19.77
N PRO A 528 -18.70 17.43 -19.45
CA PRO A 528 -18.14 17.88 -18.16
C PRO A 528 -19.08 17.72 -16.96
N GLY A 529 -20.36 17.39 -17.19
CA GLY A 529 -21.35 17.20 -16.12
C GLY A 529 -21.51 15.74 -15.70
N ARG A 530 -21.87 15.53 -14.43
CA ARG A 530 -22.37 14.26 -13.90
C ARG A 530 -23.82 14.03 -14.36
N ASP A 531 -24.13 12.84 -14.84
CA ASP A 531 -25.47 12.48 -15.32
C ASP A 531 -26.05 11.30 -14.52
N ASP A 532 -26.73 11.60 -13.42
CA ASP A 532 -27.36 10.57 -12.59
C ASP A 532 -28.60 9.93 -13.27
N ALA A 533 -29.18 10.57 -14.30
CA ALA A 533 -30.35 10.04 -15.00
C ALA A 533 -29.96 9.00 -16.07
N GLY A 534 -28.91 9.25 -16.84
CA GLY A 534 -28.39 8.34 -17.86
C GLY A 534 -27.32 7.37 -17.37
N TRP A 535 -26.57 7.74 -16.32
CA TRP A 535 -25.31 7.08 -15.94
C TRP A 535 -25.14 6.76 -14.45
N LEU A 536 -26.20 6.75 -13.62
CA LEU A 536 -26.16 6.08 -12.29
C LEU A 536 -26.18 4.53 -12.45
N HIS A 537 -25.14 4.03 -13.13
CA HIS A 537 -24.99 2.67 -13.63
C HIS A 537 -23.53 2.22 -13.51
N HIS A 538 -23.35 0.94 -13.19
CA HIS A 538 -22.12 0.22 -13.47
C HIS A 538 -21.98 0.01 -14.98
N LEU A 539 -20.76 0.18 -15.50
CA LEU A 539 -20.43 -0.11 -16.89
C LEU A 539 -19.73 -1.46 -16.97
N ASP A 540 -20.50 -2.52 -17.21
CA ASP A 540 -19.96 -3.89 -17.33
C ASP A 540 -19.39 -4.11 -18.74
N LEU A 541 -18.11 -4.51 -18.82
CA LEU A 541 -17.37 -4.89 -20.03
C LEU A 541 -17.18 -6.41 -20.07
N ARG A 542 -17.43 -7.03 -21.23
CA ARG A 542 -17.14 -8.46 -21.50
C ARG A 542 -16.55 -8.68 -22.89
N LYS A 543 -15.83 -9.78 -23.05
CA LYS A 543 -15.48 -10.33 -24.36
C LYS A 543 -16.68 -11.08 -24.93
N SER A 544 -17.12 -10.72 -26.13
CA SER A 544 -18.20 -11.43 -26.84
C SER A 544 -17.70 -12.73 -27.48
N ALA A 545 -18.62 -13.54 -28.01
CA ALA A 545 -18.28 -14.74 -28.77
C ALA A 545 -17.53 -14.46 -30.09
N SER A 546 -17.68 -13.25 -30.67
CA SER A 546 -16.86 -12.79 -31.80
C SER A 546 -15.47 -12.26 -31.38
N GLY A 547 -15.23 -12.15 -30.08
CA GLY A 547 -13.99 -11.62 -29.49
C GLY A 547 -13.99 -10.12 -29.24
N ALA A 548 -15.07 -9.42 -29.58
CA ALA A 548 -15.20 -7.97 -29.42
C ALA A 548 -15.41 -7.54 -27.95
N MET A 549 -15.07 -6.28 -27.66
CA MET A 549 -15.34 -5.64 -26.37
C MET A 549 -16.76 -5.10 -26.33
N GLU A 550 -17.67 -5.80 -25.66
CA GLU A 550 -19.06 -5.39 -25.50
C GLU A 550 -19.34 -4.80 -24.12
N PHE A 551 -20.15 -3.74 -24.11
CA PHE A 551 -20.53 -2.99 -22.92
C PHE A 551 -22.01 -3.14 -22.57
N THR A 552 -22.31 -3.12 -21.28
CA THR A 552 -23.67 -3.12 -20.72
C THR A 552 -23.74 -2.13 -19.56
N ALA A 553 -24.62 -1.14 -19.68
CA ALA A 553 -24.96 -0.26 -18.57
C ALA A 553 -25.94 -1.00 -17.65
N ARG A 554 -25.46 -1.40 -16.47
CA ARG A 554 -26.24 -2.08 -15.43
C ARG A 554 -26.61 -1.07 -14.35
N PRO A 555 -27.90 -0.81 -14.07
CA PRO A 555 -28.31 0.09 -13.00
C PRO A 555 -27.65 -0.27 -11.67
N VAL A 556 -27.39 0.74 -10.85
CA VAL A 556 -27.06 0.52 -9.43
C VAL A 556 -28.31 -0.04 -8.75
N GLU A 557 -28.16 -1.12 -7.99
CA GLU A 557 -29.28 -1.73 -7.24
C GLU A 557 -29.69 -0.84 -6.05
N PRO A 558 -30.93 -0.96 -5.56
CA PRO A 558 -31.36 -0.26 -4.35
C PRO A 558 -30.40 -0.53 -3.17
N TYR A 559 -29.93 0.54 -2.54
CA TYR A 559 -28.96 0.44 -1.46
C TYR A 559 -29.48 -0.34 -0.25
N VAL A 560 -28.59 -1.13 0.35
CA VAL A 560 -28.81 -1.81 1.63
C VAL A 560 -28.72 -0.81 2.79
N VAL A 561 -27.85 0.20 2.66
CA VAL A 561 -27.70 1.33 3.58
C VAL A 561 -28.10 2.61 2.86
N PRO A 562 -29.18 3.30 3.29
CA PRO A 562 -29.65 4.53 2.64
C PRO A 562 -28.61 5.66 2.69
N VAL A 563 -28.41 6.32 1.55
CA VAL A 563 -27.52 7.49 1.40
C VAL A 563 -28.37 8.61 0.77
N PRO A 564 -28.90 9.57 1.56
CA PRO A 564 -29.93 10.52 1.10
C PRO A 564 -29.59 11.31 -0.17
N GLU A 565 -28.31 11.45 -0.48
CA GLU A 565 -27.77 12.13 -1.66
C GLU A 565 -28.02 11.36 -2.98
N PHE A 566 -28.32 10.05 -2.92
CA PHE A 566 -28.48 9.18 -4.07
C PHE A 566 -29.63 8.17 -3.86
N THR A 567 -30.53 8.02 -4.83
CA THR A 567 -31.67 7.09 -4.73
C THR A 567 -31.73 6.16 -5.96
N PRO A 568 -30.87 5.13 -6.03
CA PRO A 568 -30.92 4.15 -7.11
C PRO A 568 -32.20 3.31 -7.01
N THR A 569 -32.87 3.13 -8.15
CA THR A 569 -34.11 2.36 -8.25
C THR A 569 -33.92 0.93 -8.76
N GLY A 570 -32.67 0.53 -9.07
CA GLY A 570 -32.40 -0.69 -9.84
C GLY A 570 -33.01 -0.62 -11.25
N GLY A 571 -33.08 -1.77 -11.92
CA GLY A 571 -33.80 -1.92 -13.18
C GLY A 571 -33.16 -2.89 -14.17
N ALA A 572 -33.71 -2.94 -15.38
CA ALA A 572 -33.17 -3.75 -16.46
C ALA A 572 -31.83 -3.19 -16.97
N SER A 573 -30.85 -4.06 -17.21
CA SER A 573 -29.57 -3.67 -17.81
C SER A 573 -29.72 -3.33 -19.30
N ARG A 574 -29.10 -2.23 -19.73
CA ARG A 574 -29.07 -1.77 -21.13
C ARG A 574 -27.80 -2.22 -21.82
N ARG A 575 -27.88 -3.16 -22.77
CA ARG A 575 -26.76 -3.53 -23.64
C ARG A 575 -26.42 -2.33 -24.53
N LEU A 576 -25.16 -1.89 -24.48
CA LEU A 576 -24.61 -0.85 -25.35
C LEU A 576 -23.93 -1.50 -26.58
N GLY A 577 -23.38 -2.71 -26.42
CA GLY A 577 -22.68 -3.41 -27.49
C GLY A 577 -21.25 -2.90 -27.64
N GLU A 578 -20.73 -2.90 -28.87
CA GLU A 578 -19.44 -2.28 -29.19
C GLU A 578 -19.54 -0.76 -29.22
N VAL A 579 -18.44 -0.08 -28.89
CA VAL A 579 -18.38 1.40 -28.85
C VAL A 579 -17.91 1.92 -30.20
N GLU A 580 -18.72 2.78 -30.83
CA GLU A 580 -18.35 3.49 -32.05
C GLU A 580 -17.27 4.55 -31.78
N LEU A 581 -16.33 4.68 -32.71
CA LEU A 581 -15.26 5.69 -32.61
C LEU A 581 -15.76 7.05 -33.11
N VAL A 582 -15.38 8.12 -32.41
CA VAL A 582 -15.66 9.49 -32.82
C VAL A 582 -14.69 9.87 -33.93
N GLY A 583 -15.23 10.21 -35.11
CA GLY A 583 -14.42 10.62 -36.26
C GLY A 583 -13.57 11.86 -35.97
N VAL A 584 -12.25 11.74 -36.07
CA VAL A 584 -11.31 12.85 -35.91
C VAL A 584 -10.92 13.39 -37.29
N ALA A 585 -11.22 14.67 -37.54
CA ALA A 585 -10.90 15.31 -38.80
C ALA A 585 -9.37 15.47 -38.96
N THR A 586 -8.78 14.69 -39.86
CA THR A 586 -7.45 14.98 -40.41
C THR A 586 -7.54 16.13 -41.41
N ALA A 587 -6.40 16.72 -41.81
CA ALA A 587 -6.34 17.90 -42.68
C ALA A 587 -6.82 17.69 -44.15
N GLY A 588 -7.50 16.58 -44.44
CA GLY A 588 -8.03 16.22 -45.74
C GLY A 588 -6.96 15.78 -46.76
N PRO A 589 -7.38 15.49 -48.00
CA PRO A 589 -6.46 15.40 -49.14
C PRO A 589 -5.72 16.73 -49.31
N ARG A 590 -4.46 16.68 -49.77
CA ARG A 590 -3.61 17.87 -50.01
C ARG A 590 -4.26 18.96 -50.89
N GLU A 591 -5.23 18.58 -51.70
CA GLU A 591 -5.94 19.44 -52.67
C GLU A 591 -7.23 20.07 -52.09
N ALA A 592 -7.64 19.67 -50.88
CA ALA A 592 -8.77 20.25 -50.16
C ALA A 592 -8.26 21.17 -49.04
N PHE A 593 -8.71 22.43 -49.03
CA PHE A 593 -8.56 23.27 -47.85
C PHE A 593 -9.36 22.67 -46.67
N PRO A 594 -8.89 22.80 -45.41
CA PRO A 594 -9.67 22.40 -44.25
C PRO A 594 -11.02 23.11 -44.26
N ALA A 595 -12.10 22.34 -44.35
CA ALA A 595 -13.44 22.90 -44.29
C ALA A 595 -13.68 23.46 -42.88
N ALA A 596 -14.08 24.73 -42.78
CA ALA A 596 -14.60 25.30 -41.55
C ALA A 596 -15.98 24.68 -41.26
N GLY A 597 -15.98 23.47 -40.68
CA GLY A 597 -17.18 22.71 -40.33
C GLY A 597 -18.05 23.49 -39.37
N GLY A 598 -19.31 23.70 -39.75
CA GLY A 598 -20.20 24.68 -39.13
C GLY A 598 -20.34 24.58 -37.61
N LEU A 599 -20.25 25.74 -36.94
CA LEU A 599 -20.80 25.97 -35.62
C LEU A 599 -22.27 25.53 -35.60
N LEU A 600 -22.55 24.44 -34.88
CA LEU A 600 -23.90 23.94 -34.72
C LEU A 600 -24.67 24.84 -33.75
N VAL A 601 -25.66 25.51 -34.33
CA VAL A 601 -26.73 26.32 -33.73
C VAL A 601 -27.10 25.87 -32.31
N VAL A 602 -26.93 26.76 -31.33
CA VAL A 602 -27.57 26.63 -30.02
C VAL A 602 -29.08 26.81 -30.21
N ALA A 603 -29.86 25.78 -29.88
CA ALA A 603 -31.31 25.87 -29.88
C ALA A 603 -31.79 26.52 -28.57
N GLU A 604 -32.12 27.80 -28.61
CA GLU A 604 -32.87 28.44 -27.52
C GLU A 604 -34.32 27.96 -27.54
N ALA A 605 -34.75 27.29 -26.47
CA ALA A 605 -36.16 27.03 -26.19
C ALA A 605 -36.82 28.34 -25.76
N GLY A 606 -37.91 28.73 -26.45
CA GLY A 606 -38.39 30.10 -26.42
C GLY A 606 -39.11 30.55 -25.14
N ALA A 607 -38.99 31.86 -24.87
CA ALA A 607 -39.93 32.61 -24.06
C ALA A 607 -40.62 33.68 -24.94
N THR A 608 -41.92 33.86 -24.75
CA THR A 608 -42.81 34.62 -25.65
C THR A 608 -42.66 36.14 -25.53
N ALA A 609 -42.52 36.85 -26.65
CA ALA A 609 -42.99 38.24 -26.78
C ALA A 609 -43.22 38.64 -28.25
N THR A 610 -44.48 38.72 -28.66
CA THR A 610 -44.88 39.52 -29.82
C THR A 610 -44.83 41.00 -29.49
N THR A 611 -44.07 41.81 -30.24
CA THR A 611 -44.59 43.03 -30.92
C THR A 611 -43.57 43.66 -31.87
N THR A 612 -44.10 44.19 -32.96
CA THR A 612 -43.48 45.00 -34.02
C THR A 612 -42.88 46.34 -33.54
N ALA A 613 -41.74 46.78 -34.10
CA ALA A 613 -41.57 48.13 -34.69
C ALA A 613 -40.19 48.38 -35.36
N THR A 614 -40.23 48.63 -36.67
CA THR A 614 -39.42 49.56 -37.49
C THR A 614 -38.08 50.16 -37.00
N ALA A 615 -37.03 49.89 -37.78
CA ALA A 615 -36.09 50.81 -38.44
C ALA A 615 -35.82 52.23 -37.87
N GLY A 616 -34.53 52.60 -37.77
CA GLY A 616 -34.04 53.98 -37.63
C GLY A 616 -32.51 54.06 -37.62
N ASN A 617 -31.93 54.93 -38.44
CA ASN A 617 -30.47 55.11 -38.60
C ASN A 617 -29.99 56.41 -37.91
N ASP A 618 -28.66 56.55 -37.78
CA ASP A 618 -27.89 57.79 -37.52
C ASP A 618 -28.04 58.52 -36.17
N GLY A 619 -27.01 59.32 -35.82
CA GLY A 619 -27.28 60.61 -35.15
C GLY A 619 -26.46 61.03 -33.92
N ALA A 620 -25.13 61.11 -34.06
CA ALA A 620 -24.18 62.00 -33.38
C ALA A 620 -24.59 63.00 -32.24
N ALA A 621 -23.65 63.12 -31.28
CA ALA A 621 -23.20 64.34 -30.56
C ALA A 621 -24.00 64.92 -29.37
N GLY A 622 -23.28 65.55 -28.41
CA GLY A 622 -23.87 66.63 -27.59
C GLY A 622 -23.57 66.73 -26.09
N THR A 623 -22.30 66.77 -25.67
CA THR A 623 -21.75 67.57 -24.54
C THR A 623 -22.69 68.22 -23.47
N ALA A 624 -22.42 67.99 -22.17
CA ALA A 624 -21.99 69.06 -21.23
C ALA A 624 -21.67 68.56 -19.79
N ARG A 625 -20.69 69.23 -19.15
CA ARG A 625 -20.20 69.15 -17.75
C ARG A 625 -20.85 70.27 -16.88
N PRO A 626 -20.48 70.55 -15.59
CA PRO A 626 -19.48 69.97 -14.67
C PRO A 626 -20.17 69.38 -13.40
N ALA A 627 -19.65 69.24 -12.16
CA ALA A 627 -18.38 69.59 -11.48
C ALA A 627 -18.13 68.67 -10.25
N GLY A 628 -16.94 68.72 -9.63
CA GLY A 628 -16.67 68.13 -8.30
C GLY A 628 -15.27 67.52 -8.13
N THR A 629 -14.31 68.29 -7.63
CA THR A 629 -12.87 67.93 -7.36
C THR A 629 -12.45 68.57 -6.02
N PRO A 630 -11.20 68.38 -5.49
CA PRO A 630 -10.12 67.41 -5.79
C PRO A 630 -9.99 66.40 -4.59
N ALA A 631 -8.90 65.68 -4.27
CA ALA A 631 -7.52 65.47 -4.76
C ALA A 631 -7.07 64.02 -4.32
N THR A 632 -5.82 63.52 -4.41
CA THR A 632 -4.51 63.97 -4.92
C THR A 632 -3.80 62.75 -5.56
N THR A 633 -3.39 62.87 -6.84
CA THR A 633 -2.08 62.50 -7.45
C THR A 633 -1.31 61.26 -6.95
N GLY A 634 -0.83 60.30 -7.76
CA GLY A 634 -0.73 60.09 -9.23
C GLY A 634 0.40 59.04 -9.52
N THR A 635 0.68 58.46 -10.70
CA THR A 635 0.18 58.47 -12.11
C THR A 635 0.75 57.19 -12.80
N ALA A 636 -0.02 56.37 -13.52
CA ALA A 636 -0.30 56.41 -14.99
C ALA A 636 0.93 56.12 -15.91
N ALA A 637 0.86 55.35 -17.02
CA ALA A 637 -0.19 54.46 -17.57
C ALA A 637 0.34 53.61 -18.78
N ASP A 638 -0.47 52.64 -19.23
CA ASP A 638 -0.57 52.08 -20.61
C ASP A 638 -0.65 53.18 -21.71
N ALA A 639 -0.54 52.95 -23.03
CA ALA A 639 -0.08 51.85 -23.91
C ALA A 639 -0.09 52.38 -25.37
N GLY A 640 0.51 51.67 -26.34
CA GLY A 640 0.15 51.83 -27.76
C GLY A 640 1.30 51.72 -28.79
N PRO A 641 1.03 51.33 -30.06
CA PRO A 641 1.96 50.48 -30.83
C PRO A 641 2.42 51.03 -32.20
N ALA A 642 3.50 50.47 -32.76
CA ALA A 642 3.66 50.18 -34.21
C ALA A 642 5.02 49.52 -34.58
N ALA A 643 4.97 48.77 -35.70
CA ALA A 643 6.06 48.43 -36.65
C ALA A 643 7.06 47.28 -36.35
N GLU A 644 7.09 46.30 -37.28
CA GLU A 644 8.19 45.34 -37.49
C GLU A 644 9.46 46.05 -38.01
N PRO A 645 10.65 45.43 -37.90
CA PRO A 645 11.18 44.74 -39.09
C PRO A 645 11.94 43.41 -38.83
N ALA A 646 12.33 42.77 -39.94
CA ALA A 646 12.88 41.41 -40.08
C ALA A 646 14.38 41.27 -39.66
N PRO A 647 14.97 40.04 -39.66
CA PRO A 647 16.13 39.68 -38.82
C PRO A 647 17.52 39.83 -39.47
N VAL A 648 18.58 39.81 -38.64
CA VAL A 648 20.01 39.77 -39.03
C VAL A 648 20.75 38.77 -38.10
N PRO A 649 21.70 37.94 -38.59
CA PRO A 649 22.19 36.75 -37.88
C PRO A 649 23.45 36.96 -37.02
N VAL A 650 23.72 36.01 -36.12
CA VAL A 650 24.90 35.97 -35.24
C VAL A 650 25.98 35.02 -35.83
N PRO A 651 27.25 35.44 -35.95
CA PRO A 651 28.35 34.58 -36.44
C PRO A 651 29.04 33.78 -35.32
N ALA A 652 29.78 32.74 -35.72
CA ALA A 652 30.64 31.92 -34.86
C ALA A 652 32.14 32.17 -35.15
N GLU A 653 33.01 31.36 -34.52
CA GLU A 653 34.51 31.35 -34.59
C GLU A 653 35.25 32.29 -33.60
N SER A 654 36.43 31.97 -33.06
CA SER A 654 37.31 30.78 -33.17
C SER A 654 38.21 30.61 -31.91
N ALA A 655 38.95 29.50 -31.83
CA ALA A 655 39.87 29.16 -30.74
C ALA A 655 41.31 29.68 -30.94
N THR A 656 42.10 29.73 -29.86
CA THR A 656 43.59 29.72 -29.93
C THR A 656 44.20 28.99 -28.73
N THR A 657 45.38 28.40 -28.93
CA THR A 657 46.08 27.49 -28.01
C THR A 657 47.51 27.99 -27.72
N ALA A 658 48.04 27.72 -26.51
CA ALA A 658 49.49 27.56 -26.31
C ALA A 658 49.85 26.86 -24.98
N ALA A 659 50.71 25.85 -25.09
CA ALA A 659 51.27 24.93 -24.11
C ALA A 659 51.83 25.50 -22.78
N ASN A 660 51.87 24.62 -21.75
CA ASN A 660 53.13 24.33 -21.06
C ASN A 660 53.16 22.90 -20.47
N ALA A 661 54.36 22.35 -20.19
CA ALA A 661 54.58 20.91 -20.04
C ALA A 661 55.11 20.47 -18.65
N ALA A 662 55.05 19.14 -18.44
CA ALA A 662 55.78 18.31 -17.47
C ALA A 662 55.40 18.38 -15.97
N GLY A 663 54.93 17.23 -15.46
CA GLY A 663 54.64 16.99 -14.04
C GLY A 663 54.04 15.59 -13.83
N SER A 664 54.84 14.54 -14.05
CA SER A 664 54.37 13.14 -14.00
C SER A 664 54.21 12.61 -12.57
N GLY A 665 53.00 12.17 -12.22
CA GLY A 665 52.68 11.43 -11.00
C GLY A 665 51.52 10.44 -11.25
N PRO A 666 51.48 9.26 -10.60
CA PRO A 666 50.59 8.17 -11.00
C PRO A 666 49.16 8.35 -10.47
N ALA A 667 48.33 9.06 -11.25
CA ALA A 667 46.88 9.16 -11.01
C ALA A 667 46.05 8.39 -12.07
N ALA A 668 46.68 7.83 -13.10
CA ALA A 668 45.98 7.12 -14.19
C ALA A 668 45.64 5.67 -13.83
N ASP A 669 46.53 4.95 -13.14
CA ASP A 669 46.31 3.53 -12.77
C ASP A 669 45.24 3.33 -11.67
N ALA A 670 44.79 4.41 -11.02
CA ALA A 670 43.76 4.36 -10.00
C ALA A 670 42.32 4.31 -10.57
N ALA A 671 42.12 4.71 -11.83
CA ALA A 671 40.81 4.78 -12.45
C ALA A 671 40.34 3.45 -13.07
N GLU A 672 41.27 2.61 -13.56
CA GLU A 672 40.95 1.25 -14.03
C GLU A 672 40.80 0.25 -12.87
N ALA A 673 41.36 0.53 -11.69
CA ALA A 673 41.25 -0.33 -10.50
C ALA A 673 39.88 -0.29 -9.81
N ALA A 674 38.99 0.65 -10.17
CA ALA A 674 37.69 0.85 -9.53
C ALA A 674 36.53 0.07 -10.19
N VAL A 675 36.77 -0.65 -11.29
CA VAL A 675 35.79 -1.58 -11.91
C VAL A 675 36.00 -3.00 -11.37
N GLY A 676 35.95 -3.12 -10.04
CA GLY A 676 36.25 -4.34 -9.30
C GLY A 676 35.04 -5.24 -9.09
N SER A 677 34.95 -6.32 -9.89
CA SER A 677 33.99 -7.43 -9.80
C SER A 677 32.50 -7.10 -10.02
N GLY A 678 31.89 -7.80 -10.99
CA GLY A 678 30.45 -8.06 -10.95
C GLY A 678 30.10 -9.00 -9.77
N PRO A 679 28.81 -9.29 -9.51
CA PRO A 679 28.42 -10.16 -8.39
C PRO A 679 29.20 -11.48 -8.45
N SER A 680 29.83 -11.83 -7.33
CA SER A 680 30.63 -13.06 -7.19
C SER A 680 29.87 -14.24 -7.79
N PRO A 681 30.47 -15.05 -8.69
CA PRO A 681 29.77 -16.17 -9.34
C PRO A 681 29.10 -17.11 -8.33
N ARG A 682 29.68 -17.25 -7.14
CA ARG A 682 29.12 -18.03 -6.03
C ARG A 682 27.84 -17.43 -5.43
N ILE A 683 27.68 -16.11 -5.45
CA ILE A 683 26.41 -15.45 -5.08
C ILE A 683 25.33 -15.79 -6.13
N LEU A 684 25.68 -15.83 -7.41
CA LEU A 684 24.74 -16.21 -8.48
C LEU A 684 24.35 -17.70 -8.39
N GLU A 685 25.31 -18.59 -8.12
CA GLU A 685 25.06 -20.01 -7.79
C GLU A 685 24.10 -20.14 -6.60
N LEU A 686 24.35 -19.38 -5.53
CA LEU A 686 23.59 -19.43 -4.30
C LEU A 686 22.17 -18.86 -4.43
N LEU A 687 21.99 -17.80 -5.23
CA LEU A 687 20.67 -17.26 -5.59
C LEU A 687 19.91 -18.17 -6.56
N ALA A 688 20.60 -18.96 -7.38
CA ALA A 688 19.97 -20.04 -8.14
C ALA A 688 19.47 -21.13 -7.18
N LEU A 689 20.37 -21.66 -6.35
CA LEU A 689 20.13 -22.72 -5.39
C LEU A 689 19.03 -22.37 -4.37
N ALA A 690 18.98 -21.12 -3.88
CA ALA A 690 17.97 -20.67 -2.92
C ALA A 690 16.54 -20.77 -3.44
N GLU A 691 16.29 -20.47 -4.73
CA GLU A 691 14.92 -20.59 -5.28
C GLU A 691 14.48 -22.06 -5.46
N GLU A 692 15.41 -23.01 -5.55
CA GLU A 692 15.11 -24.45 -5.61
C GLU A 692 14.64 -25.03 -4.25
N SER A 693 14.56 -24.22 -3.20
CA SER A 693 14.25 -24.65 -1.82
C SER A 693 15.16 -25.81 -1.35
N PRO A 694 16.48 -25.57 -1.35
CA PRO A 694 17.50 -26.60 -1.24
C PRO A 694 17.56 -27.15 0.19
N ASP A 695 18.17 -28.32 0.35
CA ASP A 695 18.46 -28.81 1.69
C ASP A 695 19.62 -28.03 2.35
N LEU A 696 19.77 -28.21 3.66
CA LEU A 696 20.82 -27.54 4.43
C LEU A 696 22.23 -28.03 4.04
N ALA A 697 22.37 -29.24 3.50
CA ALA A 697 23.66 -29.78 3.09
C ALA A 697 24.19 -29.06 1.84
N ALA A 698 23.33 -28.67 0.91
CA ALA A 698 23.68 -27.86 -0.26
C ALA A 698 24.06 -26.41 0.10
N LEU A 699 23.49 -25.84 1.17
CA LEU A 699 23.78 -24.46 1.62
C LEU A 699 25.05 -24.34 2.50
N ARG A 700 25.40 -25.39 3.27
CA ARG A 700 26.56 -25.39 4.18
C ARG A 700 27.91 -25.00 3.55
N PRO A 701 28.27 -25.40 2.32
CA PRO A 701 29.51 -24.96 1.66
C PRO A 701 29.62 -23.44 1.50
N TYR A 702 28.50 -22.73 1.40
CA TYR A 702 28.48 -21.26 1.25
C TYR A 702 28.54 -20.54 2.59
N LEU A 703 28.12 -21.17 3.70
CA LEU A 703 28.27 -20.61 5.06
C LEU A 703 29.73 -20.48 5.51
N THR A 704 30.67 -21.17 4.87
CA THR A 704 32.11 -21.16 5.19
C THR A 704 32.97 -20.55 4.07
N ASP A 705 32.33 -19.89 3.11
CA ASP A 705 33.03 -19.25 2.00
C ASP A 705 33.97 -18.12 2.48
N PRO A 706 35.17 -17.93 1.90
CA PRO A 706 36.02 -16.80 2.22
C PRO A 706 35.35 -15.43 2.01
N ASP A 707 34.46 -15.30 1.02
CA ASP A 707 33.73 -14.06 0.72
C ASP A 707 32.58 -13.83 1.73
N PRO A 708 32.61 -12.76 2.56
CA PRO A 708 31.52 -12.47 3.49
C PRO A 708 30.18 -12.19 2.79
N ALA A 709 30.18 -11.69 1.55
CA ALA A 709 28.94 -11.48 0.81
C ALA A 709 28.28 -12.82 0.41
N VAL A 710 29.08 -13.84 0.10
CA VAL A 710 28.60 -15.22 -0.10
C VAL A 710 28.05 -15.80 1.20
N ARG A 711 28.76 -15.62 2.34
CA ARG A 711 28.28 -16.10 3.65
C ARG A 711 26.97 -15.43 4.07
N ALA A 712 26.84 -14.11 3.89
CA ALA A 712 25.61 -13.36 4.16
C ALA A 712 24.47 -13.79 3.21
N GLY A 713 24.77 -14.03 1.93
CA GLY A 713 23.84 -14.65 0.99
C GLY A 713 23.36 -16.03 1.44
N ALA A 714 24.23 -16.84 2.06
CA ALA A 714 23.89 -18.19 2.51
C ALA A 714 22.97 -18.15 3.74
N VAL A 715 23.26 -17.26 4.69
CA VAL A 715 22.38 -16.95 5.82
C VAL A 715 21.00 -16.48 5.33
N THR A 716 20.97 -15.62 4.31
CA THR A 716 19.73 -15.13 3.70
C THR A 716 18.93 -16.28 3.06
N ALA A 717 19.59 -17.12 2.26
CA ALA A 717 18.99 -18.30 1.63
C ALA A 717 18.43 -19.30 2.64
N ILE A 718 19.15 -19.58 3.74
CA ILE A 718 18.65 -20.41 4.85
C ILE A 718 17.45 -19.74 5.52
N GLY A 719 17.50 -18.41 5.69
CA GLY A 719 16.39 -17.59 6.19
C GLY A 719 15.11 -17.69 5.34
N GLU A 720 15.25 -17.78 4.02
CA GLU A 720 14.16 -17.80 3.05
C GLU A 720 13.51 -19.18 2.85
N THR A 721 14.35 -20.22 2.89
CA THR A 721 13.99 -21.60 2.53
C THR A 721 13.70 -22.46 3.77
N VAL A 722 14.27 -22.09 4.91
CA VAL A 722 14.10 -22.70 6.24
C VAL A 722 14.21 -24.23 6.20
N PRO A 723 15.35 -24.78 5.73
CA PRO A 723 15.55 -26.23 5.70
C PRO A 723 15.59 -26.80 7.12
N ALA A 724 15.25 -28.08 7.25
CA ALA A 724 15.28 -28.75 8.56
C ALA A 724 16.69 -28.70 9.17
N GLY A 725 16.77 -28.29 10.44
CA GLY A 725 18.05 -28.12 11.15
C GLY A 725 18.75 -26.77 10.91
N ALA A 726 18.12 -25.79 10.26
CA ALA A 726 18.70 -24.47 9.99
C ALA A 726 19.14 -23.66 11.23
N GLY A 727 18.50 -23.88 12.39
CA GLY A 727 18.69 -23.07 13.60
C GLY A 727 20.14 -22.99 14.09
N PRO A 728 20.79 -24.12 14.42
CA PRO A 728 22.19 -24.15 14.85
C PRO A 728 23.16 -23.48 13.86
N ASP A 729 22.98 -23.70 12.55
CA ASP A 729 23.84 -23.12 11.51
C ASP A 729 23.66 -21.58 11.41
N LEU A 730 22.44 -21.06 11.54
CA LEU A 730 22.18 -19.61 11.64
C LEU A 730 22.79 -19.00 12.92
N ALA A 731 22.60 -19.65 14.07
CA ALA A 731 23.16 -19.20 15.35
C ALA A 731 24.69 -19.23 15.34
N ALA A 732 25.32 -20.19 14.65
CA ALA A 732 26.77 -20.24 14.45
C ALA A 732 27.32 -19.10 13.57
N ARG A 733 26.49 -18.34 12.86
CA ARG A 733 26.89 -17.12 12.12
C ARG A 733 26.75 -15.83 12.92
N LEU A 734 26.15 -15.86 14.11
CA LEU A 734 26.27 -14.76 15.08
C LEU A 734 27.71 -14.54 15.56
N GLY A 735 28.56 -15.57 15.47
CA GLY A 735 30.00 -15.49 15.77
C GLY A 735 30.90 -15.25 14.55
N ASP A 736 30.35 -14.85 13.38
CA ASP A 736 31.17 -14.61 12.18
C ASP A 736 32.14 -13.42 12.37
N ALA A 737 33.32 -13.51 11.76
CA ALA A 737 34.30 -12.43 11.79
C ALA A 737 33.77 -11.15 11.15
N ASP A 738 32.94 -11.27 10.12
CA ASP A 738 32.40 -10.16 9.35
C ASP A 738 31.12 -9.57 9.99
N PRO A 739 31.04 -8.24 10.19
CA PRO A 739 29.87 -7.60 10.81
C PRO A 739 28.59 -7.71 9.98
N ALA A 740 28.66 -7.70 8.65
CA ALA A 740 27.48 -7.84 7.81
C ALA A 740 26.88 -9.24 7.95
N VAL A 741 27.73 -10.29 7.94
CA VAL A 741 27.27 -11.67 8.15
C VAL A 741 26.59 -11.85 9.51
N ARG A 742 27.16 -11.27 10.58
CA ARG A 742 26.53 -11.28 11.92
C ARG A 742 25.18 -10.55 11.94
N ALA A 743 25.10 -9.39 11.29
CA ALA A 743 23.86 -8.61 11.20
C ALA A 743 22.77 -9.36 10.42
N THR A 744 23.12 -9.99 9.30
CA THR A 744 22.21 -10.86 8.54
C THR A 744 21.76 -12.06 9.40
N ALA A 745 22.67 -12.71 10.14
CA ALA A 745 22.32 -13.84 11.00
C ALA A 745 21.38 -13.44 12.14
N ALA A 746 21.61 -12.30 12.77
CA ALA A 746 20.72 -11.73 13.78
C ALA A 746 19.32 -11.40 13.21
N ALA A 747 19.26 -10.84 12.00
CA ALA A 747 18.00 -10.55 11.31
C ALA A 747 17.23 -11.83 10.94
N SER A 748 17.91 -12.83 10.35
CA SER A 748 17.30 -14.12 9.99
C SER A 748 16.81 -14.90 11.20
N LEU A 749 17.55 -14.90 12.31
CA LEU A 749 17.10 -15.54 13.55
C LEU A 749 15.84 -14.87 14.11
N ARG A 750 15.82 -13.52 14.18
CA ARG A 750 14.64 -12.75 14.63
C ARG A 750 13.38 -13.05 13.79
N GLU A 751 13.52 -13.15 12.48
CA GLU A 751 12.41 -13.48 11.59
C GLU A 751 11.84 -14.89 11.85
N LEU A 752 12.73 -15.85 12.13
CA LEU A 752 12.40 -17.27 12.24
C LEU A 752 12.06 -17.77 13.65
N LEU A 753 11.97 -16.90 14.67
CA LEU A 753 11.72 -17.30 16.07
C LEU A 753 10.43 -18.10 16.30
N GLU A 754 9.43 -17.96 15.44
CA GLU A 754 8.16 -18.72 15.52
C GLU A 754 8.18 -20.03 14.71
N VAL A 755 9.23 -20.27 13.92
CA VAL A 755 9.34 -21.40 12.97
C VAL A 755 10.48 -22.35 13.35
N LEU A 756 11.57 -21.84 13.94
CA LEU A 756 12.67 -22.67 14.43
C LEU A 756 12.23 -23.53 15.63
N PRO A 757 12.56 -24.82 15.65
CA PRO A 757 12.38 -25.64 16.84
C PRO A 757 13.34 -25.18 17.95
N GLY A 758 12.88 -25.24 19.21
CA GLY A 758 13.74 -25.04 20.37
C GLY A 758 14.62 -26.27 20.63
N ASP A 759 15.66 -26.46 19.82
CA ASP A 759 16.60 -27.59 19.99
C ASP A 759 17.82 -27.23 20.88
N PRO A 760 18.49 -28.23 21.50
CA PRO A 760 19.61 -27.99 22.40
C PRO A 760 20.87 -27.42 21.74
N GLU A 761 21.11 -27.71 20.45
CA GLU A 761 22.30 -27.24 19.73
C GLU A 761 22.17 -25.74 19.40
N LEU A 762 20.99 -25.32 18.97
CA LEU A 762 20.59 -23.92 18.83
C LEU A 762 20.70 -23.20 20.18
N GLY A 763 20.23 -23.81 21.26
CA GLY A 763 20.39 -23.28 22.61
C GLY A 763 21.85 -23.05 23.00
N ALA A 764 22.74 -24.00 22.69
CA ALA A 764 24.17 -23.86 22.95
C ALA A 764 24.83 -22.77 22.09
N ALA A 765 24.50 -22.70 20.79
CA ALA A 765 25.03 -21.69 19.88
C ALA A 765 24.59 -20.25 20.26
N LEU A 766 23.32 -20.07 20.65
CA LEU A 766 22.82 -18.78 21.14
C LEU A 766 23.47 -18.35 22.46
N ARG A 767 23.76 -19.30 23.37
CA ARG A 767 24.51 -18.99 24.60
C ARG A 767 25.95 -18.57 24.31
N ALA A 768 26.61 -19.20 23.33
CA ALA A 768 27.93 -18.77 22.87
C ALA A 768 27.91 -17.36 22.26
N ALA A 769 26.84 -17.00 21.54
CA ALA A 769 26.67 -15.66 20.97
C ALA A 769 26.58 -14.53 22.02
N LEU A 770 26.21 -14.83 23.28
CA LEU A 770 26.25 -13.85 24.37
C LEU A 770 27.67 -13.38 24.73
N ALA A 771 28.71 -14.11 24.32
CA ALA A 771 30.11 -13.71 24.51
C ALA A 771 30.68 -12.87 23.36
N VAL A 772 29.90 -12.59 22.31
CA VAL A 772 30.34 -11.81 21.13
C VAL A 772 30.35 -10.31 21.47
N THR A 773 31.42 -9.61 21.08
CA THR A 773 31.64 -8.17 21.35
C THR A 773 30.54 -7.26 20.78
N ASP A 774 29.84 -7.72 19.76
CA ASP A 774 28.78 -7.02 19.04
C ASP A 774 27.45 -6.98 19.84
N PRO A 775 26.96 -5.81 20.27
CA PRO A 775 25.74 -5.72 21.08
C PRO A 775 24.48 -6.15 20.32
N VAL A 776 24.43 -5.95 18.99
CA VAL A 776 23.28 -6.37 18.17
C VAL A 776 23.13 -7.89 18.21
N VAL A 777 24.25 -8.60 18.20
CA VAL A 777 24.30 -10.06 18.35
C VAL A 777 23.84 -10.50 19.74
N ARG A 778 24.34 -9.89 20.82
CA ARG A 778 23.94 -10.27 22.19
C ARG A 778 22.45 -10.03 22.44
N ALA A 779 21.90 -8.91 21.96
CA ALA A 779 20.47 -8.60 22.02
C ALA A 779 19.63 -9.61 21.23
N ALA A 780 20.03 -9.96 19.99
CA ALA A 780 19.35 -10.97 19.18
C ALA A 780 19.41 -12.38 19.81
N ALA A 781 20.55 -12.74 20.44
CA ALA A 781 20.71 -14.00 21.14
C ALA A 781 19.80 -14.11 22.38
N LEU A 782 19.70 -13.06 23.20
CA LEU A 782 18.75 -13.00 24.32
C LEU A 782 17.31 -13.11 23.86
N GLU A 783 16.96 -12.41 22.77
CA GLU A 783 15.63 -12.45 22.17
C GLU A 783 15.26 -13.86 21.67
N ALA A 784 16.19 -14.54 21.00
CA ALA A 784 16.01 -15.90 20.52
C ALA A 784 15.91 -16.91 21.67
N LEU A 785 16.79 -16.83 22.67
CA LEU A 785 16.73 -17.66 23.87
C LEU A 785 15.40 -17.50 24.62
N ARG A 786 14.86 -16.27 24.66
CA ARG A 786 13.56 -15.94 25.25
C ARG A 786 12.40 -16.56 24.45
N ALA A 787 12.34 -16.28 23.14
CA ALA A 787 11.23 -16.72 22.30
C ALA A 787 11.14 -18.25 22.18
N LEU A 788 12.29 -18.92 22.07
CA LEU A 788 12.41 -20.37 21.94
C LEU A 788 12.37 -21.11 23.29
N ARG A 789 12.29 -20.39 24.42
CA ARG A 789 12.32 -20.92 25.79
C ARG A 789 13.57 -21.75 26.11
N LEU A 790 14.73 -21.29 25.61
CA LEU A 790 16.05 -21.95 25.74
C LEU A 790 16.97 -21.30 26.79
N GLY A 791 16.54 -20.22 27.45
CA GLY A 791 17.23 -19.59 28.58
C GLY A 791 16.49 -19.73 29.90
N ASP A 792 17.11 -19.24 30.97
CA ASP A 792 16.59 -19.28 32.33
C ASP A 792 16.88 -17.97 33.10
N ALA A 793 16.29 -17.83 34.29
CA ALA A 793 16.41 -16.63 35.11
C ALA A 793 17.86 -16.31 35.54
N ALA A 794 18.74 -17.31 35.68
CA ALA A 794 20.13 -17.09 36.06
C ALA A 794 20.94 -16.53 34.88
N LEU A 795 20.73 -17.10 33.68
CA LEU A 795 21.33 -16.62 32.45
C LEU A 795 20.89 -15.19 32.09
N TYR A 796 19.58 -14.91 32.12
CA TYR A 796 19.10 -13.56 31.80
C TYR A 796 19.52 -12.52 32.86
N ALA A 797 19.65 -12.91 34.14
CA ALA A 797 20.15 -12.01 35.18
C ALA A 797 21.64 -11.68 35.02
N GLN A 798 22.46 -12.56 34.43
CA GLN A 798 23.85 -12.26 34.10
C GLN A 798 23.96 -11.17 33.01
N SER A 799 23.01 -11.10 32.09
CA SER A 799 22.99 -10.06 31.04
C SER A 799 22.52 -8.69 31.51
N LEU A 800 22.12 -8.53 32.79
CA LEU A 800 21.83 -7.22 33.38
C LEU A 800 23.08 -6.38 33.69
N VAL A 801 24.29 -6.93 33.55
CA VAL A 801 25.55 -6.17 33.70
C VAL A 801 26.26 -5.91 32.36
N ASP A 802 25.56 -6.11 31.24
CA ASP A 802 26.10 -5.81 29.91
C ASP A 802 26.41 -4.30 29.78
N PRO A 803 27.56 -3.89 29.19
CA PRO A 803 27.85 -2.47 28.98
C PRO A 803 26.80 -1.76 28.11
N ASP A 804 26.14 -2.47 27.19
CA ASP A 804 25.18 -1.89 26.25
C ASP A 804 23.74 -1.86 26.82
N PRO A 805 23.05 -0.71 26.85
CA PRO A 805 21.72 -0.60 27.42
C PRO A 805 20.64 -1.37 26.65
N GLU A 806 20.76 -1.55 25.33
CA GLU A 806 19.79 -2.34 24.56
C GLU A 806 19.87 -3.82 24.91
N VAL A 807 21.08 -4.35 25.12
CA VAL A 807 21.27 -5.72 25.61
C VAL A 807 20.62 -5.90 27.00
N ARG A 808 20.74 -4.90 27.88
CA ARG A 808 20.07 -4.91 29.20
C ARG A 808 18.54 -4.82 29.09
N ILE A 809 17.99 -4.04 28.15
CA ILE A 809 16.54 -4.03 27.86
C ILE A 809 16.06 -5.40 27.38
N HIS A 810 16.82 -6.07 26.52
CA HIS A 810 16.52 -7.44 26.08
C HIS A 810 16.60 -8.45 27.24
N ALA A 811 17.55 -8.28 28.17
CA ALA A 811 17.65 -9.09 29.39
C ALA A 811 16.43 -8.89 30.32
N VAL A 812 15.98 -7.64 30.52
CA VAL A 812 14.74 -7.32 31.25
C VAL A 812 13.53 -8.01 30.63
N ARG A 813 13.34 -7.89 29.30
CA ARG A 813 12.25 -8.58 28.58
C ARG A 813 12.32 -10.11 28.72
N ALA A 814 13.51 -10.67 28.81
CA ALA A 814 13.71 -12.11 29.00
C ALA A 814 13.39 -12.56 30.44
N LEU A 815 13.80 -11.78 31.45
CA LEU A 815 13.45 -12.03 32.86
C LEU A 815 11.95 -11.99 33.14
N VAL A 816 11.19 -11.13 32.45
CA VAL A 816 9.71 -11.12 32.51
C VAL A 816 9.13 -12.46 32.05
N SER A 817 9.66 -13.05 30.96
CA SER A 817 9.14 -14.32 30.42
C SER A 817 9.37 -15.56 31.30
N VAL A 818 10.16 -15.43 32.36
CA VAL A 818 10.44 -16.47 33.36
C VAL A 818 10.10 -16.00 34.78
N ASP A 819 9.25 -14.97 34.91
CA ASP A 819 8.73 -14.42 36.17
C ASP A 819 9.80 -14.07 37.23
N ALA A 820 10.99 -13.66 36.79
CA ALA A 820 12.16 -13.43 37.65
C ALA A 820 12.13 -12.06 38.36
N VAL A 821 11.05 -11.76 39.09
CA VAL A 821 10.81 -10.49 39.80
C VAL A 821 12.00 -10.02 40.66
N PRO A 822 12.71 -10.86 41.44
CA PRO A 822 13.86 -10.40 42.22
C PRO A 822 15.06 -9.93 41.38
N ALA A 823 15.19 -10.43 40.14
CA ALA A 823 16.22 -9.96 39.21
C ALA A 823 15.79 -8.65 38.53
N LEU A 824 14.52 -8.54 38.12
CA LEU A 824 13.93 -7.31 37.59
C LEU A 824 14.05 -6.14 38.58
N ALA A 825 13.69 -6.35 39.85
CA ALA A 825 13.76 -5.32 40.89
C ALA A 825 15.18 -4.78 41.11
N ARG A 826 16.24 -5.58 40.90
CA ARG A 826 17.63 -5.10 40.96
C ARG A 826 17.99 -4.18 39.79
N ALA A 827 17.39 -4.39 38.62
CA ALA A 827 17.59 -3.54 37.45
C ALA A 827 16.87 -2.18 37.56
N ALA A 828 16.05 -1.97 38.59
CA ALA A 828 15.44 -0.66 38.87
C ALA A 828 16.48 0.44 39.18
N ALA A 829 17.71 0.07 39.52
CA ALA A 829 18.83 0.99 39.76
C ALA A 829 19.77 1.18 38.55
N ASP A 830 19.36 0.76 37.34
CA ASP A 830 20.20 0.86 36.14
C ASP A 830 20.56 2.32 35.79
N PRO A 831 21.81 2.63 35.40
CA PRO A 831 22.18 3.99 35.00
C PRO A 831 21.39 4.53 33.79
N ALA A 832 20.97 3.67 32.85
CA ALA A 832 20.20 4.10 31.67
C ALA A 832 18.69 4.20 31.98
N ARG A 833 18.09 5.35 31.68
CA ARG A 833 16.65 5.60 31.91
C ARG A 833 15.78 4.63 31.10
N GLU A 834 16.21 4.24 29.91
CA GLU A 834 15.49 3.35 29.00
C GLU A 834 15.36 1.94 29.61
N VAL A 835 16.41 1.46 30.29
CA VAL A 835 16.37 0.20 31.05
C VAL A 835 15.41 0.32 32.23
N ARG A 836 15.44 1.43 32.98
CA ARG A 836 14.52 1.65 34.13
C ARG A 836 13.04 1.73 33.70
N VAL A 837 12.74 2.38 32.57
CA VAL A 837 11.41 2.35 31.94
C VAL A 837 11.01 0.93 31.53
N ALA A 838 11.93 0.14 30.95
CA ALA A 838 11.67 -1.26 30.61
C ALA A 838 11.41 -2.12 31.85
N VAL A 839 12.07 -1.84 32.98
CA VAL A 839 11.83 -2.53 34.26
C VAL A 839 10.45 -2.19 34.83
N ALA A 840 10.03 -0.92 34.83
CA ALA A 840 8.69 -0.53 35.26
C ALA A 840 7.60 -1.29 34.47
N LYS A 841 7.71 -1.28 33.14
CA LYS A 841 6.79 -2.01 32.24
C LYS A 841 6.89 -3.53 32.42
N GLY A 842 8.08 -4.06 32.70
CA GLY A 842 8.31 -5.48 32.93
C GLY A 842 7.66 -5.98 34.23
N LEU A 843 7.73 -5.20 35.31
CA LEU A 843 7.12 -5.52 36.60
C LEU A 843 5.58 -5.51 36.57
N ALA A 844 4.97 -4.77 35.63
CA ALA A 844 3.54 -4.85 35.32
C ALA A 844 3.14 -6.09 34.50
N ALA A 845 4.09 -6.73 33.81
CA ALA A 845 3.84 -7.77 32.80
C ALA A 845 4.18 -9.21 33.27
N VAL A 846 4.67 -9.39 34.49
CA VAL A 846 4.85 -10.73 35.10
C VAL A 846 3.52 -11.35 35.50
N HIS A 847 3.48 -12.66 35.72
CA HIS A 847 2.26 -13.42 36.01
C HIS A 847 1.56 -13.01 37.32
N ALA A 848 2.34 -12.60 38.33
CA ALA A 848 1.84 -12.13 39.62
C ALA A 848 2.41 -10.74 39.95
N PRO A 849 1.89 -9.67 39.31
CA PRO A 849 2.42 -8.32 39.45
C PRO A 849 2.09 -7.76 40.85
N ALA A 850 3.02 -7.00 41.42
CA ALA A 850 2.89 -6.40 42.77
C ALA A 850 3.57 -5.03 42.79
N PRO A 851 3.10 -4.06 43.60
CA PRO A 851 3.54 -2.67 43.49
C PRO A 851 4.88 -2.39 44.18
N ALA A 852 5.25 -3.13 45.24
CA ALA A 852 6.46 -2.86 46.02
C ALA A 852 7.79 -2.87 45.21
N PRO A 853 7.99 -3.74 44.19
CA PRO A 853 9.12 -3.63 43.27
C PRO A 853 9.23 -2.31 42.47
N LEU A 854 8.15 -1.53 42.36
CA LEU A 854 8.13 -0.22 41.69
C LEU A 854 8.59 0.94 42.60
N ASP A 855 8.65 0.75 43.93
CA ASP A 855 8.97 1.80 44.89
C ASP A 855 10.22 2.64 44.53
N PRO A 856 11.34 2.07 44.04
CA PRO A 856 12.50 2.86 43.62
C PRO A 856 12.24 3.76 42.39
N LEU A 857 11.35 3.33 41.49
CA LEU A 857 11.07 3.98 40.21
C LEU A 857 10.01 5.08 40.33
N LEU A 858 9.11 4.98 41.31
CA LEU A 858 8.13 6.03 41.63
C LEU A 858 8.81 7.34 42.09
N SER A 859 10.03 7.26 42.61
CA SER A 859 10.84 8.41 43.05
C SER A 859 12.03 8.71 42.13
N ASP A 860 12.04 8.19 40.90
CA ASP A 860 13.15 8.38 39.97
C ASP A 860 13.36 9.86 39.59
N PRO A 861 14.60 10.35 39.42
CA PRO A 861 14.83 11.70 38.92
C PRO A 861 14.25 11.94 37.51
N ASP A 862 14.19 10.92 36.64
CA ASP A 862 13.68 11.04 35.29
C ASP A 862 12.14 10.94 35.24
N PRO A 863 11.43 11.95 34.67
CA PRO A 863 9.97 11.95 34.62
C PRO A 863 9.38 10.81 33.76
N LEU A 864 10.10 10.30 32.76
CA LEU A 864 9.62 9.17 31.95
C LEU A 864 9.63 7.88 32.76
N VAL A 865 10.62 7.71 33.65
CA VAL A 865 10.68 6.56 34.56
C VAL A 865 9.56 6.64 35.61
N ARG A 866 9.34 7.82 36.22
CA ARG A 866 8.21 8.03 37.15
C ARG A 866 6.87 7.78 36.49
N GLY A 867 6.63 8.33 35.30
CA GLY A 867 5.40 8.13 34.53
C GLY A 867 5.15 6.65 34.21
N ALA A 868 6.18 5.92 33.76
CA ALA A 868 6.08 4.48 33.51
C ALA A 868 5.81 3.66 34.79
N ALA A 869 6.42 4.03 35.92
CA ALA A 869 6.22 3.38 37.20
C ALA A 869 4.82 3.64 37.77
N LEU A 870 4.29 4.85 37.61
CA LEU A 870 2.91 5.18 37.97
C LEU A 870 1.92 4.39 37.09
N ALA A 871 2.09 4.41 35.76
CA ALA A 871 1.22 3.65 34.85
C ALA A 871 1.21 2.14 35.18
N ALA A 872 2.36 1.58 35.57
CA ALA A 872 2.48 0.19 35.99
C ALA A 872 1.60 -0.18 37.22
N LEU A 873 1.27 0.78 38.09
CA LEU A 873 0.35 0.57 39.23
C LEU A 873 -1.07 0.18 38.81
N ALA A 874 -1.49 0.47 37.56
CA ALA A 874 -2.77 0.00 37.03
C ALA A 874 -2.83 -1.53 36.94
N ALA A 875 -1.70 -2.18 36.63
CA ALA A 875 -1.59 -3.64 36.52
C ALA A 875 -1.13 -4.31 37.82
N THR A 876 -0.21 -3.68 38.57
CA THR A 876 0.26 -4.22 39.86
C THR A 876 -0.71 -3.98 41.02
N GLY A 877 -1.72 -3.13 40.83
CA GLY A 877 -2.66 -2.67 41.86
C GLY A 877 -2.17 -1.39 42.57
N CYS A 878 -3.12 -0.52 42.92
CA CYS A 878 -2.87 0.81 43.48
C CYS A 878 -3.56 1.02 44.85
N PRO A 879 -3.12 0.32 45.93
CA PRO A 879 -3.70 0.50 47.26
C PRO A 879 -3.36 1.87 47.86
N ALA A 880 -4.04 2.25 48.95
CA ALA A 880 -4.11 3.64 49.45
C ALA A 880 -2.79 4.46 49.48
N PRO A 881 -1.61 3.93 49.89
CA PRO A 881 -0.36 4.70 49.84
C PRO A 881 0.06 5.08 48.41
N TYR A 882 -0.12 4.18 47.45
CA TYR A 882 0.15 4.40 46.03
C TYR A 882 -0.91 5.29 45.39
N ALA A 883 -2.18 5.13 45.77
CA ALA A 883 -3.27 6.01 45.31
C ALA A 883 -3.05 7.47 45.75
N ALA A 884 -2.59 7.70 46.98
CA ALA A 884 -2.21 9.02 47.46
C ALA A 884 -0.99 9.59 46.70
N THR A 885 -0.02 8.74 46.39
CA THR A 885 1.17 9.11 45.59
C THR A 885 0.77 9.51 44.16
N ALA A 886 -0.09 8.72 43.50
CA ALA A 886 -0.62 9.03 42.18
C ALA A 886 -1.48 10.31 42.17
N ALA A 887 -2.38 10.47 43.15
CA ALA A 887 -3.18 11.69 43.25
C ALA A 887 -2.32 12.96 43.43
N ALA A 888 -1.20 12.88 44.16
CA ALA A 888 -0.24 13.98 44.27
C ALA A 888 0.56 14.21 42.96
N ALA A 889 0.90 13.14 42.24
CA ALA A 889 1.63 13.19 40.99
C ALA A 889 0.85 13.80 39.81
N LEU A 890 -0.48 13.97 39.93
CA LEU A 890 -1.29 14.78 39.01
C LEU A 890 -0.91 16.28 39.00
N ALA A 891 -0.07 16.74 39.94
CA ALA A 891 0.49 18.10 39.95
C ALA A 891 1.95 18.18 39.46
N ASP A 892 2.53 17.09 38.94
CA ASP A 892 3.91 17.08 38.42
C ASP A 892 4.02 17.95 37.15
N PRO A 893 5.06 18.78 36.99
CA PRO A 893 5.25 19.60 35.78
C PRO A 893 5.35 18.78 34.49
N ALA A 894 5.82 17.53 34.55
CA ALA A 894 5.89 16.65 33.39
C ALA A 894 4.55 15.95 33.12
N TRP A 895 3.95 16.20 31.96
CA TRP A 895 2.66 15.64 31.58
C TRP A 895 2.66 14.09 31.53
N GLN A 896 3.80 13.46 31.24
CA GLN A 896 3.94 11.99 31.25
C GLN A 896 3.77 11.40 32.66
N VAL A 897 4.19 12.15 33.69
CA VAL A 897 3.97 11.77 35.10
C VAL A 897 2.49 11.91 35.45
N ARG A 898 1.85 13.00 35.03
CA ARG A 898 0.41 13.23 35.22
C ARG A 898 -0.46 12.18 34.51
N ALA A 899 -0.11 11.81 33.28
CA ALA A 899 -0.79 10.76 32.52
C ALA A 899 -0.64 9.39 33.21
N GLY A 900 0.58 8.99 33.57
CA GLY A 900 0.83 7.75 34.32
C GLY A 900 0.13 7.73 35.68
N ALA A 901 0.06 8.87 36.37
CA ALA A 901 -0.71 9.04 37.61
C ALA A 901 -2.22 8.87 37.42
N ALA A 902 -2.79 9.44 36.35
CA ALA A 902 -4.19 9.22 36.01
C ALA A 902 -4.46 7.73 35.74
N THR A 903 -3.62 7.09 34.91
CA THR A 903 -3.71 5.64 34.61
C THR A 903 -3.59 4.78 35.88
N ALA A 904 -2.71 5.12 36.83
CA ALA A 904 -2.58 4.44 38.13
C ALA A 904 -3.88 4.43 38.96
N LEU A 905 -4.68 5.51 38.90
CA LEU A 905 -5.91 5.67 39.67
C LEU A 905 -7.06 4.81 39.14
N SER A 906 -6.93 4.19 37.96
CA SER A 906 -7.88 3.15 37.50
C SER A 906 -7.96 1.95 38.47
N ALA A 907 -6.85 1.60 39.13
CA ALA A 907 -6.75 0.49 40.09
C ALA A 907 -6.87 0.92 41.57
N ALA A 908 -7.22 2.19 41.83
CA ALA A 908 -7.37 2.75 43.18
C ALA A 908 -8.83 2.72 43.66
N ALA A 909 -9.06 2.96 44.96
CA ALA A 909 -10.42 3.04 45.52
C ALA A 909 -11.18 4.27 44.96
N PRO A 910 -12.48 4.16 44.60
CA PRO A 910 -13.24 5.25 43.97
C PRO A 910 -13.22 6.57 44.75
N ASP A 911 -13.27 6.51 46.08
CA ASP A 911 -13.28 7.69 46.98
C ASP A 911 -12.02 8.55 46.84
N THR A 912 -10.89 7.96 46.42
CA THR A 912 -9.63 8.67 46.13
C THR A 912 -9.48 8.94 44.63
N ALA A 913 -9.81 7.96 43.80
CA ALA A 913 -9.62 8.03 42.36
C ALA A 913 -10.53 9.06 41.67
N VAL A 914 -11.84 9.02 41.94
CA VAL A 914 -12.82 9.79 41.18
C VAL A 914 -12.65 11.31 41.33
N PRO A 915 -12.43 11.88 42.54
CA PRO A 915 -12.19 13.32 42.68
C PRO A 915 -10.91 13.78 41.97
N ALA A 916 -9.83 12.99 42.08
CA ALA A 916 -8.55 13.30 41.47
C ALA A 916 -8.61 13.24 39.93
N LEU A 917 -9.23 12.18 39.38
CA LEU A 917 -9.44 12.02 37.94
C LEU A 917 -10.37 13.09 37.36
N ALA A 918 -11.40 13.51 38.09
CA ALA A 918 -12.30 14.58 37.66
C ALA A 918 -11.60 15.95 37.54
N GLU A 919 -10.54 16.18 38.32
CA GLU A 919 -9.69 17.37 38.16
C GLU A 919 -8.73 17.21 36.98
N ALA A 920 -8.16 16.03 36.77
CA ALA A 920 -7.30 15.72 35.62
C ALA A 920 -8.00 15.85 34.25
N LEU A 921 -9.34 15.81 34.20
CA LEU A 921 -10.13 16.18 33.00
C LEU A 921 -9.99 17.66 32.59
N LYS A 922 -9.32 18.50 33.38
CA LYS A 922 -9.07 19.92 33.06
C LYS A 922 -7.62 20.20 32.67
N ASP A 923 -6.78 19.17 32.55
CA ASP A 923 -5.37 19.33 32.19
C ASP A 923 -5.21 19.99 30.82
N GLU A 924 -4.16 20.79 30.66
CA GLU A 924 -3.80 21.41 29.37
C GLU A 924 -3.47 20.35 28.31
N ASN A 925 -2.86 19.23 28.71
CA ASN A 925 -2.41 18.17 27.83
C ASN A 925 -3.53 17.13 27.57
N ALA A 926 -3.75 16.82 26.29
CA ALA A 926 -4.83 15.93 25.86
C ALA A 926 -4.65 14.46 26.31
N ASP A 927 -3.41 13.96 26.39
CA ASP A 927 -3.13 12.59 26.83
C ASP A 927 -3.41 12.40 28.32
N VAL A 928 -3.17 13.42 29.15
CA VAL A 928 -3.57 13.40 30.57
C VAL A 928 -5.10 13.34 30.71
N ARG A 929 -5.84 14.17 29.95
CA ARG A 929 -7.30 14.15 29.93
C ARG A 929 -7.84 12.79 29.43
N LYS A 930 -7.21 12.21 28.41
CA LYS A 930 -7.53 10.89 27.84
C LYS A 930 -7.32 9.77 28.87
N ALA A 931 -6.16 9.71 29.52
CA ALA A 931 -5.89 8.78 30.62
C ALA A 931 -6.88 8.94 31.79
N ALA A 932 -7.30 10.17 32.09
CA ALA A 932 -8.30 10.45 33.11
C ALA A 932 -9.70 9.96 32.74
N VAL A 933 -10.18 10.22 31.52
CA VAL A 933 -11.44 9.66 30.99
C VAL A 933 -11.42 8.14 31.06
N LEU A 934 -10.35 7.52 30.57
CA LEU A 934 -10.24 6.07 30.47
C LEU A 934 -10.23 5.41 31.86
N SER A 935 -9.54 6.01 32.82
CA SER A 935 -9.52 5.56 34.21
C SER A 935 -10.88 5.75 34.90
N LEU A 936 -11.61 6.84 34.64
CA LEU A 936 -12.98 7.04 35.16
C LEU A 936 -13.99 5.98 34.66
N ARG A 937 -13.78 5.37 33.48
CA ARG A 937 -14.64 4.29 32.96
C ARG A 937 -14.60 3.02 33.83
N THR A 938 -13.51 2.80 34.57
CA THR A 938 -13.42 1.70 35.57
C THR A 938 -14.30 1.99 36.80
N HIS A 939 -14.43 3.27 37.19
CA HIS A 939 -15.20 3.74 38.34
C HIS A 939 -16.67 4.09 38.05
N ARG A 940 -17.17 3.76 36.85
CA ARG A 940 -18.51 4.13 36.33
C ARG A 940 -19.71 3.70 37.19
N GLY A 941 -19.52 2.79 38.15
CA GLY A 941 -20.54 2.45 39.14
C GLY A 941 -20.94 3.65 40.02
N THR A 942 -20.02 4.58 40.26
CA THR A 942 -20.29 5.80 41.04
C THR A 942 -21.08 6.84 40.23
N PRO A 943 -22.05 7.55 40.84
CA PRO A 943 -22.69 8.72 40.22
C PRO A 943 -21.70 9.86 39.91
N GLU A 944 -20.61 9.97 40.66
CA GLU A 944 -19.59 11.01 40.55
C GLU A 944 -18.73 10.80 39.31
N ALA A 945 -18.25 9.57 39.05
CA ALA A 945 -17.48 9.27 37.85
C ALA A 945 -18.30 9.48 36.58
N ARG A 946 -19.60 9.13 36.59
CA ARG A 946 -20.50 9.39 35.46
C ARG A 946 -20.70 10.88 35.20
N ARG A 947 -20.77 11.70 36.25
CA ARG A 947 -20.85 13.16 36.12
C ARG A 947 -19.55 13.76 35.56
N ALA A 948 -18.38 13.25 35.97
CA ALA A 948 -17.09 13.66 35.41
C ALA A 948 -16.93 13.25 33.93
N LEU A 949 -17.28 12.01 33.58
CA LEU A 949 -17.27 11.55 32.18
C LEU A 949 -18.17 12.41 31.28
N ALA A 950 -19.34 12.83 31.78
CA ALA A 950 -20.25 13.70 31.04
C ALA A 950 -19.68 15.11 30.74
N THR A 951 -18.68 15.61 31.48
CA THR A 951 -18.02 16.88 31.12
C THR A 951 -16.99 16.72 29.99
N ALA A 952 -16.45 15.51 29.81
CA ALA A 952 -15.46 15.21 28.76
C ALA A 952 -16.08 14.96 27.37
N THR A 953 -17.40 14.77 27.27
CA THR A 953 -18.07 14.61 25.96
C THR A 953 -18.03 15.90 25.11
N SER A 954 -17.69 17.03 25.72
CA SER A 954 -17.51 18.35 25.08
C SER A 954 -16.05 18.84 25.08
N ASP A 955 -15.07 17.97 25.35
CA ASP A 955 -13.64 18.33 25.28
C ASP A 955 -13.26 18.89 23.90
N PRO A 956 -12.32 19.86 23.76
CA PRO A 956 -11.83 20.29 22.45
C PRO A 956 -11.15 19.16 21.65
N ASP A 957 -10.51 18.20 22.33
CA ASP A 957 -9.85 17.07 21.68
C ASP A 957 -10.83 15.98 21.22
N ALA A 958 -10.62 15.42 20.03
CA ALA A 958 -11.52 14.45 19.43
C ALA A 958 -11.43 13.05 20.06
N ASP A 959 -10.25 12.64 20.50
CA ASP A 959 -10.02 11.37 21.16
C ASP A 959 -10.67 11.39 22.55
N VAL A 960 -10.43 12.44 23.34
CA VAL A 960 -11.01 12.61 24.69
C VAL A 960 -12.54 12.54 24.64
N ARG A 961 -13.18 13.24 23.68
CA ARG A 961 -14.64 13.11 23.45
C ARG A 961 -15.04 11.68 23.10
N ALA A 962 -14.33 11.02 22.18
CA ALA A 962 -14.68 9.67 21.75
C ALA A 962 -14.60 8.65 22.90
N TYR A 963 -13.61 8.76 23.80
CA TYR A 963 -13.53 7.89 24.99
C TYR A 963 -14.61 8.19 26.03
N ALA A 964 -15.09 9.44 26.11
CA ALA A 964 -16.15 9.86 27.04
C ALA A 964 -17.57 9.48 26.57
N VAL A 965 -17.81 9.49 25.25
CA VAL A 965 -19.13 9.25 24.62
C VAL A 965 -19.52 7.76 24.53
N ARG A 966 -18.58 6.83 24.78
CA ARG A 966 -18.78 5.36 24.78
C ARG A 966 -19.61 4.85 25.98
N LEU A 967 -20.85 5.34 26.10
CA LEU A 967 -21.83 5.06 27.17
C LEU A 967 -22.94 4.09 26.73
#